data_AF-A0A0Q4FJJ3-F1
#
_entry.id   AF-A0A0Q4FJJ3-F1
#
_cell.length_a   1.000
_cell.length_b   1.000
_cell.length_c   1.000
_cell.angle_alpha   90.00
_cell.angle_beta   90.00
_cell.angle_gamma   90.00
#
_symmetry.space_group_name_H-M   'P 1'
#
loop_
_entity.id
_entity.type
_entity.pdbx_description
1 polymer ?
#
loop_
_entity_poly.entity_id
_entity_poly.type
_entity_poly.pdbx_seq_one_letter_code
_entity_poly.pdbx_strand_id
1 'polypeptide(L)'
;MSRFDLLAGCSLLATLALASPAMAQDLQDRPAAPPTAVEAPAPIADDQVRFSAGTLEYAIDADVVTATGDVRMARQGERLRSDKVVWNRKTGKVLATGNVAITNPQGDIAYGDSIELTDSLKDGVVDNMLVVLEQGGRMAADRGTRMEDGTVVLERAAYTPCAVQTSTGCPKEPSWKITAVKVTYRPDRERIYYGGGRFHLFGLPTIPLPKFSHPIGGGGDSGLLSPDFRYSAVNGLQASVPYHFRLAPNRALTVTPSIFTSVLPMLKGEYAQLDENGAFRVTAYGTSSRRSDDLQSATGAPTELAFRGYVDGIGRFQLSPEWSVSGSIRVATDRTFLRRYDISRDDRLRTTVAVERIDQDSYFSLAGWSVQTLRVNDSQGNQPIALPELDYRRRMTDPLLGGVLQLQVNTLALHRSAGEDTQRAFASAEWNLRRLTNWGQEVTFTALARADAYNAQDTLQNAIIGYRGDEGFTGRLIGAVAVDVKWPFIGTFLGGTQQLTPRVQIVASPKIANLAVPNEDARAVDLEDSNLFALNRFPGYDRFEDSSRATYGVQWNVDLPGVAFSTVVGQSYRLSERESIFFDGTGLSNRVSDIVGRTDLRFRDFVSFTHRYRLDKDGLAVRRNEVDATIGSRATYVQAGYIRLNRNIMPAIEDLQDREEARVAGRVQITRFVSAFASALIDLTNRNEDVLSLSDGFDPVRHRLGVQYEDDCLRLGVTWRRDYQDTGDARAGNSFLLTLALTNLGR
;
A
#
# COMPACT_ATOMS: atom_id res chain seq x y z
N MET A 1 -15.86 -22.09 25.27
CA MET A 1 -15.45 -23.04 24.22
C MET A 1 -14.03 -23.45 24.54
N SER A 2 -13.72 -24.74 24.51
CA SER A 2 -12.43 -25.24 24.98
C SER A 2 -11.34 -24.99 23.92
N ARG A 3 -10.09 -24.74 24.34
CA ARG A 3 -8.91 -24.48 23.48
C ARG A 3 -8.66 -25.56 22.40
N PHE A 4 -9.30 -26.73 22.49
CA PHE A 4 -9.17 -27.83 21.53
C PHE A 4 -10.09 -27.72 20.31
N ASP A 5 -11.18 -26.94 20.39
CA ASP A 5 -12.21 -26.93 19.33
C ASP A 5 -11.80 -26.10 18.10
N LEU A 6 -10.82 -25.21 18.23
CA LEU A 6 -10.32 -24.35 17.14
C LEU A 6 -9.32 -25.05 16.21
N LEU A 7 -8.58 -26.05 16.71
CA LEU A 7 -7.56 -26.76 15.93
C LEU A 7 -8.14 -27.89 15.07
N ALA A 8 -9.32 -28.41 15.42
CA ALA A 8 -10.00 -29.48 14.67
C ALA A 8 -10.90 -28.96 13.52
N GLY A 9 -11.13 -27.64 13.41
CA GLY A 9 -12.02 -27.06 12.41
C GLY A 9 -11.38 -26.82 11.02
N CYS A 10 -10.06 -26.84 10.91
CA CYS A 10 -9.34 -26.54 9.66
C CYS A 10 -9.19 -27.75 8.72
N SER A 11 -9.48 -28.96 9.17
CA SER A 11 -9.27 -30.21 8.40
C SER A 11 -10.54 -30.75 7.70
N LEU A 12 -11.70 -30.11 7.85
CA LEU A 12 -12.99 -30.57 7.32
C LEU A 12 -13.61 -29.70 6.22
N LEU A 13 -12.92 -28.65 5.75
CA LEU A 13 -13.36 -27.79 4.63
C LEU A 13 -12.76 -28.18 3.26
N ALA A 14 -12.03 -29.30 3.19
CA ALA A 14 -11.29 -29.72 2.00
C ALA A 14 -12.02 -30.69 1.05
N THR A 15 -13.30 -31.02 1.28
CA THR A 15 -14.00 -32.09 0.54
C THR A 15 -15.26 -31.69 -0.26
N LEU A 16 -15.54 -30.41 -0.47
CA LEU A 16 -16.68 -29.97 -1.29
C LEU A 16 -16.33 -28.82 -2.25
N ALA A 17 -15.53 -29.13 -3.28
CA ALA A 17 -15.41 -28.30 -4.49
C ALA A 17 -14.83 -29.09 -5.67
N LEU A 18 -15.46 -30.21 -6.02
CA LEU A 18 -15.29 -30.86 -7.33
C LEU A 18 -16.46 -30.44 -8.23
N ALA A 19 -16.25 -29.37 -8.99
CA ALA A 19 -17.02 -29.09 -10.20
C ALA A 19 -16.04 -28.63 -11.28
N SER A 20 -15.88 -29.47 -12.30
CA SER A 20 -15.01 -29.26 -13.47
C SER A 20 -15.50 -28.10 -14.35
N PRO A 21 -14.61 -27.54 -15.19
CA PRO A 21 -14.85 -26.30 -15.91
C PRO A 21 -15.72 -26.54 -17.15
N ALA A 22 -16.75 -25.72 -17.33
CA ALA A 22 -17.40 -25.59 -18.63
C ALA A 22 -16.54 -24.64 -19.50
N MET A 23 -15.81 -25.23 -20.44
CA MET A 23 -15.29 -24.53 -21.61
C MET A 23 -16.48 -24.10 -22.46
N ALA A 24 -16.78 -22.80 -22.48
CA ALA A 24 -17.70 -22.23 -23.45
C ALA A 24 -16.90 -21.77 -24.67
N GLN A 25 -17.23 -22.38 -25.80
CA GLN A 25 -16.66 -22.15 -27.11
C GLN A 25 -16.93 -20.71 -27.57
N ASP A 26 -15.89 -20.15 -28.20
CA ASP A 26 -15.93 -19.00 -29.08
C ASP A 26 -16.98 -19.23 -30.18
N LEU A 27 -18.06 -18.44 -30.16
CA LEU A 27 -18.99 -18.29 -31.27
C LEU A 27 -19.21 -16.80 -31.46
N GLN A 28 -18.53 -16.29 -32.48
CA GLN A 28 -18.59 -14.93 -32.98
C GLN A 28 -20.02 -14.54 -33.37
N ASP A 29 -20.42 -13.33 -32.99
CA ASP A 29 -20.92 -12.38 -33.99
C ASP A 29 -20.19 -11.06 -33.77
N ARG A 30 -19.41 -10.66 -34.78
CA ARG A 30 -18.57 -9.46 -34.75
C ARG A 30 -19.45 -8.20 -34.72
N PRO A 31 -19.13 -7.18 -33.90
CA PRO A 31 -19.56 -5.83 -34.17
C PRO A 31 -19.11 -5.42 -35.58
N ALA A 32 -19.94 -4.68 -36.31
CA ALA A 32 -19.56 -4.10 -37.60
C ALA A 32 -18.19 -3.43 -37.47
N ALA A 33 -17.25 -3.83 -38.34
CA ALA A 33 -15.89 -3.33 -38.28
C ALA A 33 -15.91 -1.79 -38.41
N PRO A 34 -15.08 -1.07 -37.64
CA PRO A 34 -14.82 0.34 -37.94
C PRO A 34 -14.42 0.47 -39.42
N PRO A 35 -14.76 1.57 -40.09
CA PRO A 35 -14.45 1.74 -41.50
C PRO A 35 -12.96 1.47 -41.71
N THR A 36 -12.67 0.50 -42.58
CA THR A 36 -11.32 0.25 -43.07
C THR A 36 -10.74 1.56 -43.59
N ALA A 37 -9.49 1.83 -43.22
CA ALA A 37 -8.74 2.95 -43.78
C ALA A 37 -8.81 2.83 -45.31
N VAL A 38 -9.38 3.84 -45.95
CA VAL A 38 -9.18 4.04 -47.38
C VAL A 38 -7.68 4.22 -47.54
N GLU A 39 -7.06 3.33 -48.30
CA GLU A 39 -5.68 3.42 -48.73
C GLU A 39 -5.40 4.87 -49.14
N ALA A 40 -4.43 5.50 -48.52
CA ALA A 40 -4.11 6.90 -48.80
C ALA A 40 -3.29 6.98 -50.09
N PRO A 41 -3.77 7.71 -51.12
CA PRO A 41 -2.85 8.45 -51.96
C PRO A 41 -3.00 9.97 -51.76
N ALA A 42 -1.82 10.60 -51.78
CA ALA A 42 -1.45 12.01 -51.90
C ALA A 42 -2.06 13.05 -50.92
N PRO A 43 -1.26 14.03 -50.46
CA PRO A 43 -1.76 15.15 -49.66
C PRO A 43 -2.69 16.01 -50.53
N ILE A 44 -3.89 16.28 -50.03
CA ILE A 44 -4.87 17.14 -50.68
C ILE A 44 -4.97 18.45 -49.90
N ALA A 45 -5.17 19.56 -50.62
CA ALA A 45 -5.39 20.89 -50.06
C ALA A 45 -6.50 20.90 -48.99
N ASP A 46 -6.35 21.77 -47.98
CA ASP A 46 -7.20 21.87 -46.78
C ASP A 46 -8.70 22.10 -47.04
N ASP A 47 -9.12 22.42 -48.27
CA ASP A 47 -10.51 22.80 -48.57
C ASP A 47 -11.39 21.70 -49.18
N GLN A 48 -10.82 20.57 -49.64
CA GLN A 48 -11.57 19.58 -50.43
C GLN A 48 -12.30 18.55 -49.56
N VAL A 49 -13.57 18.27 -49.91
CA VAL A 49 -14.39 17.22 -49.30
C VAL A 49 -14.22 15.92 -50.08
N ARG A 50 -13.68 14.88 -49.44
CA ARG A 50 -13.68 13.51 -49.99
C ARG A 50 -15.05 12.89 -49.69
N PHE A 51 -15.71 12.30 -50.68
CA PHE A 51 -16.96 11.58 -50.44
C PHE A 51 -17.06 10.29 -51.25
N SER A 52 -17.81 9.31 -50.74
CA SER A 52 -18.25 8.11 -51.44
C SER A 52 -19.72 7.86 -51.15
N ALA A 53 -20.50 7.47 -52.14
CA ALA A 53 -21.91 7.10 -52.00
C ALA A 53 -22.27 6.07 -53.08
N GLY A 54 -23.33 5.29 -52.84
CA GLY A 54 -23.86 4.35 -53.84
C GLY A 54 -24.50 5.05 -55.04
N THR A 55 -25.22 6.15 -54.79
CA THR A 55 -25.90 6.95 -55.82
C THR A 55 -25.77 8.44 -55.55
N LEU A 56 -25.59 9.22 -56.61
CA LEU A 56 -25.50 10.67 -56.58
C LEU A 56 -26.48 11.27 -57.58
N GLU A 57 -27.33 12.17 -57.12
CA GLU A 57 -28.33 12.88 -57.92
C GLU A 57 -28.08 14.39 -57.82
N TYR A 58 -28.10 15.09 -58.95
CA TYR A 58 -27.90 16.53 -59.01
C TYR A 58 -29.10 17.22 -59.63
N ALA A 59 -29.82 18.00 -58.83
CA ALA A 59 -30.94 18.83 -59.28
C ALA A 59 -30.41 20.20 -59.70
N ILE A 60 -30.07 20.33 -60.98
CA ILE A 60 -29.39 21.51 -61.58
C ILE A 60 -30.14 22.82 -61.27
N ASP A 61 -31.46 22.87 -61.48
CA ASP A 61 -32.25 24.10 -61.30
C ASP A 61 -32.33 24.55 -59.83
N ALA A 62 -32.40 23.58 -58.92
CA ALA A 62 -32.45 23.81 -57.49
C ALA A 62 -31.07 24.06 -56.87
N ASP A 63 -30.00 23.67 -57.57
CA ASP A 63 -28.61 23.60 -57.10
C ASP A 63 -28.46 22.77 -55.81
N VAL A 64 -29.08 21.59 -55.83
CA VAL A 64 -29.10 20.62 -54.73
C VAL A 64 -28.44 19.32 -55.17
N VAL A 65 -27.47 18.85 -54.37
CA VAL A 65 -26.79 17.56 -54.53
C VAL A 65 -27.38 16.58 -53.51
N THR A 66 -27.85 15.41 -53.95
CA THR A 66 -28.33 14.34 -53.07
C THR A 66 -27.47 13.10 -53.24
N ALA A 67 -26.81 12.66 -52.18
CA ALA A 67 -26.06 11.41 -52.11
C ALA A 67 -26.86 10.37 -51.30
N THR A 68 -26.91 9.12 -51.76
CA THR A 68 -27.63 8.02 -51.09
C THR A 68 -26.83 6.71 -51.13
N GLY A 69 -27.02 5.86 -50.12
CA GLY A 69 -26.42 4.52 -50.03
C GLY A 69 -25.02 4.54 -49.43
N ASP A 70 -24.92 4.33 -48.12
CA ASP A 70 -23.68 4.38 -47.30
C ASP A 70 -22.79 5.58 -47.67
N VAL A 71 -23.35 6.79 -47.51
CA VAL A 71 -22.63 8.03 -47.79
C VAL A 71 -21.55 8.22 -46.74
N ARG A 72 -20.29 8.27 -47.17
CA ARG A 72 -19.14 8.58 -46.33
C ARG A 72 -18.50 9.86 -46.84
N MET A 73 -18.26 10.82 -45.96
CA MET A 73 -17.60 12.08 -46.27
C MET A 73 -16.43 12.30 -45.31
N ALA A 74 -15.36 12.95 -45.78
CA ALA A 74 -14.24 13.31 -44.95
C ALA A 74 -13.66 14.68 -45.35
N ARG A 75 -13.39 15.54 -44.36
CA ARG A 75 -12.81 16.87 -44.53
C ARG A 75 -12.02 17.25 -43.29
N GLN A 76 -10.78 17.72 -43.42
CA GLN A 76 -9.95 18.21 -42.30
C GLN A 76 -9.88 17.27 -41.07
N GLY A 77 -9.85 15.95 -41.29
CA GLY A 77 -9.82 14.95 -40.23
C GLY A 77 -11.20 14.56 -39.66
N GLU A 78 -12.25 15.32 -39.96
CA GLU A 78 -13.62 14.92 -39.64
C GLU A 78 -14.12 13.86 -40.62
N ARG A 79 -14.91 12.90 -40.13
CA ARG A 79 -15.51 11.84 -40.93
C ARG A 79 -17.00 11.76 -40.63
N LEU A 80 -17.82 11.80 -41.67
CA LEU A 80 -19.28 11.63 -41.60
C LEU A 80 -19.67 10.34 -42.32
N ARG A 81 -20.55 9.54 -41.70
CA ARG A 81 -21.25 8.41 -42.32
C ARG A 81 -22.75 8.64 -42.16
N SER A 82 -23.54 8.39 -43.21
CA SER A 82 -25.01 8.43 -43.15
C SER A 82 -25.64 7.67 -44.32
N ASP A 83 -26.94 7.42 -44.27
CA ASP A 83 -27.67 6.76 -45.36
C ASP A 83 -27.96 7.70 -46.54
N LYS A 84 -28.19 8.99 -46.25
CA LYS A 84 -28.49 10.03 -47.24
C LYS A 84 -27.93 11.40 -46.81
N VAL A 85 -27.33 12.13 -47.75
CA VAL A 85 -26.88 13.52 -47.57
C VAL A 85 -27.48 14.40 -48.66
N VAL A 86 -28.09 15.53 -48.28
CA VAL A 86 -28.65 16.54 -49.18
C VAL A 86 -27.89 17.84 -48.96
N TRP A 87 -27.18 18.32 -49.97
CA TRP A 87 -26.45 19.58 -49.92
C TRP A 87 -27.08 20.62 -50.83
N ASN A 88 -27.59 21.70 -50.25
CA ASN A 88 -28.06 22.87 -50.97
C ASN A 88 -26.91 23.87 -51.13
N ARG A 89 -26.41 24.01 -52.36
CA ARG A 89 -25.23 24.84 -52.65
C ARG A 89 -25.54 26.35 -52.61
N LYS A 90 -26.81 26.74 -52.83
CA LYS A 90 -27.23 28.15 -52.71
C LYS A 90 -27.23 28.65 -51.27
N THR A 91 -27.64 27.80 -50.32
CA THR A 91 -27.74 28.18 -48.89
C THR A 91 -26.56 27.69 -48.06
N GLY A 92 -25.72 26.82 -48.60
CA GLY A 92 -24.63 26.16 -47.87
C GLY A 92 -25.10 25.11 -46.87
N LYS A 93 -26.38 24.74 -46.84
CA LYS A 93 -26.92 23.77 -45.88
C LYS A 93 -26.71 22.33 -46.34
N VAL A 94 -26.20 21.49 -45.44
CA VAL A 94 -25.99 20.05 -45.64
C VAL A 94 -26.87 19.30 -44.65
N LEU A 95 -27.86 18.56 -45.12
CA LEU A 95 -28.74 17.73 -44.30
C LEU A 95 -28.36 16.27 -44.47
N ALA A 96 -27.85 15.61 -43.42
CA ALA A 96 -27.60 14.17 -43.43
C ALA A 96 -28.64 13.44 -42.58
N THR A 97 -29.20 12.36 -43.11
CA THR A 97 -30.31 11.60 -42.48
C THR A 97 -30.06 10.10 -42.55
N GLY A 98 -30.42 9.39 -41.49
CA GLY A 98 -30.31 7.93 -41.36
C GLY A 98 -28.92 7.48 -40.95
N ASN A 99 -28.84 6.76 -39.83
CA ASN A 99 -27.61 6.19 -39.25
C ASN A 99 -26.41 7.17 -39.27
N VAL A 100 -26.66 8.43 -38.88
CA VAL A 100 -25.64 9.48 -38.94
C VAL A 100 -24.60 9.22 -37.86
N ALA A 101 -23.33 9.17 -38.24
CA ALA A 101 -22.19 9.09 -37.34
C ALA A 101 -21.10 10.07 -37.79
N ILE A 102 -20.66 10.94 -36.89
CA ILE A 102 -19.60 11.92 -37.12
C ILE A 102 -18.47 11.63 -36.16
N THR A 103 -17.27 11.43 -36.69
CA THR A 103 -16.04 11.28 -35.91
C THR A 103 -15.20 12.54 -36.04
N ASN A 104 -14.85 13.16 -34.91
CA ASN A 104 -13.95 14.30 -34.89
C ASN A 104 -12.47 13.84 -35.00
N PRO A 105 -11.51 14.75 -35.23
CA PRO A 105 -10.08 14.41 -35.28
C PRO A 105 -9.54 13.79 -33.98
N GLN A 106 -10.18 14.07 -32.84
CA GLN A 106 -9.86 13.53 -31.52
C GLN A 106 -10.43 12.11 -31.28
N GLY A 107 -11.17 11.52 -32.23
CA GLY A 107 -11.73 10.19 -32.09
C GLY A 107 -13.09 10.09 -31.35
N ASP A 108 -13.64 11.21 -30.87
CA ASP A 108 -15.01 11.23 -30.35
C ASP A 108 -16.01 10.99 -31.48
N ILE A 109 -17.07 10.22 -31.19
CA ILE A 109 -18.09 9.88 -32.19
C ILE A 109 -19.46 10.40 -31.74
N ALA A 110 -20.08 11.23 -32.56
CA ALA A 110 -21.45 11.70 -32.39
C ALA A 110 -22.39 10.94 -33.34
N TYR A 111 -23.41 10.30 -32.79
CA TYR A 111 -24.48 9.63 -33.51
C TYR A 111 -25.78 10.43 -33.45
N GLY A 112 -26.63 10.32 -34.47
CA GLY A 112 -27.96 10.91 -34.49
C GLY A 112 -28.83 10.42 -35.65
N ASP A 113 -30.11 10.78 -35.62
CA ASP A 113 -31.06 10.39 -36.67
C ASP A 113 -30.98 11.31 -37.90
N SER A 114 -30.79 12.61 -37.64
CA SER A 114 -30.67 13.66 -38.64
C SER A 114 -29.75 14.75 -38.12
N ILE A 115 -28.89 15.28 -38.99
CA ILE A 115 -28.06 16.44 -38.69
C ILE A 115 -28.19 17.49 -39.79
N GLU A 116 -28.46 18.72 -39.39
CA GLU A 116 -28.32 19.89 -40.25
C GLU A 116 -26.93 20.51 -39.99
N LEU A 117 -26.08 20.48 -41.02
CA LEU A 117 -24.72 21.01 -41.04
C LEU A 117 -24.62 22.22 -41.96
N THR A 118 -23.61 23.06 -41.75
CA THR A 118 -23.15 24.04 -42.75
C THR A 118 -22.13 23.41 -43.71
N ASP A 119 -21.78 24.09 -44.79
CA ASP A 119 -20.83 23.63 -45.81
C ASP A 119 -19.44 23.32 -45.21
N SER A 120 -19.09 23.96 -44.10
CA SER A 120 -17.87 23.74 -43.32
C SER A 120 -17.87 22.41 -42.57
N LEU A 121 -19.03 21.77 -42.41
CA LEU A 121 -19.29 20.62 -41.53
C LEU A 121 -19.00 20.88 -40.04
N LYS A 122 -18.76 22.13 -39.64
CA LYS A 122 -18.35 22.50 -38.26
C LYS A 122 -19.53 22.76 -37.33
N ASP A 123 -20.59 23.38 -37.85
CA ASP A 123 -21.79 23.73 -37.09
C ASP A 123 -22.92 22.78 -37.42
N GLY A 124 -23.69 22.38 -36.42
CA GLY A 124 -24.92 21.67 -36.71
C GLY A 124 -25.82 21.35 -35.53
N VAL A 125 -27.08 21.06 -35.85
CA VAL A 125 -28.11 20.63 -34.91
C VAL A 125 -28.44 19.17 -35.18
N VAL A 126 -28.40 18.36 -34.13
CA VAL A 126 -28.72 16.92 -34.15
C VAL A 126 -29.89 16.68 -33.20
N ASP A 127 -30.90 15.95 -33.67
CA ASP A 127 -31.94 15.38 -32.82
C ASP A 127 -31.54 13.95 -32.40
N ASN A 128 -31.87 13.55 -31.17
CA ASN A 128 -31.50 12.27 -30.57
C ASN A 128 -29.99 11.97 -30.62
N MET A 129 -29.19 12.92 -30.11
CA MET A 129 -27.73 12.86 -30.19
C MET A 129 -27.14 11.92 -29.14
N LEU A 130 -26.22 11.04 -29.55
CA LEU A 130 -25.35 10.26 -28.66
C LEU A 130 -23.89 10.56 -28.96
N VAL A 131 -23.16 11.11 -28.00
CA VAL A 131 -21.71 11.35 -28.07
C VAL A 131 -20.99 10.26 -27.27
N VAL A 132 -20.06 9.56 -27.91
CA VAL A 132 -19.15 8.59 -27.30
C VAL A 132 -17.76 9.20 -27.31
N LEU A 133 -17.20 9.44 -26.12
CA LEU A 133 -15.88 10.04 -25.98
C LEU A 133 -14.79 8.97 -26.09
N GLU A 134 -13.70 9.28 -26.79
CA GLU A 134 -12.56 8.36 -26.90
C GLU A 134 -11.93 8.09 -25.52
N GLN A 135 -11.78 9.14 -24.72
CA GLN A 135 -11.21 9.08 -23.36
C GLN A 135 -12.15 8.45 -22.31
N GLY A 136 -13.30 7.91 -22.74
CA GLY A 136 -14.30 7.30 -21.88
C GLY A 136 -15.40 8.28 -21.43
N GLY A 137 -16.61 7.74 -21.31
CA GLY A 137 -17.81 8.55 -21.10
C GLY A 137 -18.73 8.58 -22.33
N ARG A 138 -20.03 8.67 -22.07
CA ARG A 138 -21.07 8.78 -23.09
C ARG A 138 -22.07 9.86 -22.68
N MET A 139 -22.55 10.64 -23.64
CA MET A 139 -23.58 11.66 -23.45
C MET A 139 -24.73 11.44 -24.42
N ALA A 140 -25.94 11.26 -23.94
CA ALA A 140 -27.14 11.19 -24.78
C ALA A 140 -28.01 12.43 -24.55
N ALA A 141 -28.65 12.98 -25.58
CA ALA A 141 -29.48 14.18 -25.47
C ALA A 141 -30.61 14.21 -26.50
N ASP A 142 -31.71 14.87 -26.16
CA ASP A 142 -32.84 15.04 -27.09
C ASP A 142 -32.44 15.93 -28.28
N ARG A 143 -31.66 16.99 -28.00
CA ARG A 143 -31.15 17.92 -29.00
C ARG A 143 -29.72 18.32 -28.66
N GLY A 144 -28.85 18.31 -29.65
CA GLY A 144 -27.47 18.76 -29.55
C GLY A 144 -27.14 19.80 -30.60
N THR A 145 -26.42 20.84 -30.20
CA THR A 145 -25.91 21.88 -31.10
C THR A 145 -24.39 21.93 -30.98
N ARG A 146 -23.70 21.76 -32.10
CA ARG A 146 -22.26 21.99 -32.21
C ARG A 146 -22.01 23.40 -32.76
N MET A 147 -21.15 24.14 -32.06
CA MET A 147 -20.69 25.47 -32.46
C MET A 147 -19.38 25.38 -33.24
N GLU A 148 -19.04 26.44 -33.97
CA GLU A 148 -17.87 26.54 -34.84
C GLU A 148 -16.56 26.32 -34.08
N ASP A 149 -16.52 26.70 -32.80
CA ASP A 149 -15.38 26.49 -31.89
C ASP A 149 -15.24 25.05 -31.38
N GLY A 150 -16.11 24.13 -31.85
CA GLY A 150 -16.17 22.74 -31.43
C GLY A 150 -16.96 22.49 -30.14
N THR A 151 -17.48 23.53 -29.48
CA THR A 151 -18.33 23.37 -28.28
C THR A 151 -19.60 22.60 -28.64
N VAL A 152 -19.91 21.57 -27.87
CA VAL A 152 -21.15 20.80 -28.01
C VAL A 152 -22.08 21.14 -26.86
N VAL A 153 -23.25 21.70 -27.18
CA VAL A 153 -24.31 22.03 -26.23
C VAL A 153 -25.43 21.01 -26.37
N LEU A 154 -25.72 20.30 -25.30
CA LEU A 154 -26.72 19.25 -25.25
C LEU A 154 -27.88 19.68 -24.33
N GLU A 155 -29.10 19.59 -24.82
CA GLU A 155 -30.34 19.90 -24.08
C GLU A 155 -31.00 18.61 -23.58
N ARG A 156 -31.43 18.61 -22.32
CA ARG A 156 -32.01 17.44 -21.63
C ARG A 156 -31.12 16.20 -21.80
N ALA A 157 -29.87 16.32 -21.38
CA ALA A 157 -28.84 15.33 -21.63
C ALA A 157 -28.56 14.43 -20.42
N ALA A 158 -28.00 13.24 -20.67
CA ALA A 158 -27.53 12.28 -19.69
C ALA A 158 -26.07 11.91 -19.95
N TYR A 159 -25.21 11.95 -18.92
CA TYR A 159 -23.82 11.50 -18.96
C TYR A 159 -23.61 10.24 -18.12
N THR A 160 -22.83 9.29 -18.63
CA THR A 160 -22.32 8.15 -17.85
C THR A 160 -21.01 7.60 -18.42
N PRO A 161 -20.03 7.20 -17.59
CA PRO A 161 -18.89 6.40 -18.03
C PRO A 161 -19.13 4.89 -17.97
N CYS A 162 -20.23 4.46 -17.37
CA CYS A 162 -20.58 3.05 -17.28
C CYS A 162 -20.90 2.45 -18.65
N ALA A 163 -20.67 1.14 -18.77
CA ALA A 163 -21.22 0.38 -19.89
C ALA A 163 -22.76 0.43 -19.89
N VAL A 164 -23.34 0.82 -21.03
CA VAL A 164 -24.79 0.87 -21.28
C VAL A 164 -25.32 -0.37 -22.03
N GLN A 165 -24.45 -1.35 -22.24
CA GLN A 165 -24.77 -2.65 -22.82
C GLN A 165 -24.11 -3.76 -22.01
N THR A 166 -24.72 -4.95 -22.00
CA THR A 166 -24.11 -6.16 -21.45
C THR A 166 -23.05 -6.72 -22.40
N SER A 167 -22.26 -7.69 -21.94
CA SER A 167 -21.31 -8.42 -22.81
C SER A 167 -21.98 -9.18 -23.96
N THR A 168 -23.31 -9.37 -23.91
CA THR A 168 -24.12 -10.01 -24.95
C THR A 168 -24.86 -8.98 -25.83
N GLY A 169 -24.53 -7.68 -25.71
CA GLY A 169 -25.10 -6.61 -26.54
C GLY A 169 -26.49 -6.11 -26.13
N CYS A 170 -27.06 -6.61 -25.03
CA CYS A 170 -28.38 -6.15 -24.56
C CYS A 170 -28.26 -4.79 -23.85
N PRO A 171 -29.25 -3.87 -23.98
CA PRO A 171 -29.27 -2.63 -23.22
C PRO A 171 -29.16 -2.86 -21.71
N LYS A 172 -28.32 -2.08 -21.03
CA LYS A 172 -28.09 -2.11 -19.58
C LYS A 172 -28.26 -0.70 -19.02
N GLU A 173 -29.05 -0.56 -17.96
CA GLU A 173 -29.10 0.69 -17.20
C GLU A 173 -27.75 0.91 -16.50
N PRO A 174 -27.09 2.08 -16.69
CA PRO A 174 -25.81 2.35 -16.06
C PRO A 174 -25.97 2.43 -14.54
N SER A 175 -24.96 1.92 -13.81
CA SER A 175 -24.98 1.91 -12.35
C SER A 175 -25.05 3.32 -11.76
N TRP A 176 -24.52 4.31 -12.47
CA TRP A 176 -24.82 5.71 -12.22
C TRP A 176 -24.82 6.55 -13.50
N LYS A 177 -25.58 7.65 -13.47
CA LYS A 177 -25.59 8.65 -14.54
C LYS A 177 -25.95 10.03 -13.98
N ILE A 178 -25.65 11.07 -14.74
CA ILE A 178 -26.07 12.44 -14.43
C ILE A 178 -26.97 12.92 -15.53
N THR A 179 -28.22 13.28 -15.20
CA THR A 179 -29.13 13.94 -16.14
C THR A 179 -29.11 15.44 -15.87
N ALA A 180 -29.08 16.29 -16.89
CA ALA A 180 -29.10 17.73 -16.72
C ALA A 180 -29.96 18.41 -17.79
N VAL A 181 -30.52 19.57 -17.46
CA VAL A 181 -31.28 20.40 -18.41
C VAL A 181 -30.37 20.87 -19.54
N LYS A 182 -29.11 21.18 -19.22
CA LYS A 182 -28.09 21.58 -20.18
C LYS A 182 -26.75 20.94 -19.82
N VAL A 183 -26.12 20.28 -20.78
CA VAL A 183 -24.72 19.84 -20.71
C VAL A 183 -23.94 20.58 -21.78
N THR A 184 -22.75 21.06 -21.43
CA THR A 184 -21.85 21.72 -22.38
C THR A 184 -20.51 21.01 -22.33
N TYR A 185 -20.14 20.38 -23.44
CA TYR A 185 -18.85 19.75 -23.63
C TYR A 185 -17.92 20.69 -24.38
N ARG A 186 -16.74 20.92 -23.81
CA ARG A 186 -15.68 21.79 -24.34
C ARG A 186 -14.45 20.92 -24.63
N PRO A 187 -14.26 20.46 -25.88
CA PRO A 187 -13.09 19.65 -26.25
C PRO A 187 -11.78 20.41 -26.04
N ASP A 188 -11.76 21.72 -26.30
CA ASP A 188 -10.61 22.61 -26.09
C ASP A 188 -10.15 22.69 -24.62
N ARG A 189 -11.08 22.46 -23.69
CA ARG A 189 -10.84 22.47 -22.23
C ARG A 189 -10.77 21.06 -21.65
N GLU A 190 -11.00 20.03 -22.45
CA GLU A 190 -11.19 18.65 -21.99
C GLU A 190 -12.21 18.58 -20.82
N ARG A 191 -13.37 19.24 -20.93
CA ARG A 191 -14.27 19.41 -19.77
C ARG A 191 -15.76 19.38 -20.10
N ILE A 192 -16.55 18.82 -19.18
CA ILE A 192 -18.02 18.78 -19.25
C ILE A 192 -18.62 19.67 -18.14
N TYR A 193 -19.57 20.53 -18.52
CA TYR A 193 -20.28 21.45 -17.64
C TYR A 193 -21.76 21.08 -17.54
N TYR A 194 -22.30 21.11 -16.32
CA TYR A 194 -23.69 20.71 -16.04
C TYR A 194 -24.52 21.89 -15.52
N GLY A 195 -25.72 22.08 -16.07
CA GLY A 195 -26.73 23.01 -15.60
C GLY A 195 -28.03 22.30 -15.24
N GLY A 196 -28.47 22.43 -13.97
CA GLY A 196 -29.70 21.76 -13.49
C GLY A 196 -29.57 20.24 -13.44
N GLY A 197 -28.42 19.74 -12.96
CA GLY A 197 -28.11 18.32 -12.92
C GLY A 197 -28.84 17.56 -11.80
N ARG A 198 -29.07 16.27 -12.01
CA ARG A 198 -29.50 15.30 -10.99
C ARG A 198 -28.64 14.06 -11.11
N PHE A 199 -28.14 13.58 -9.98
CA PHE A 199 -27.43 12.31 -9.91
C PHE A 199 -28.42 11.15 -9.81
N HIS A 200 -28.18 10.10 -10.60
CA HIS A 200 -28.93 8.86 -10.56
C HIS A 200 -27.99 7.74 -10.17
N LEU A 201 -28.42 6.90 -9.22
CA LEU A 201 -27.71 5.71 -8.78
C LEU A 201 -28.66 4.52 -8.89
N PHE A 202 -28.26 3.49 -9.64
CA PHE A 202 -29.10 2.33 -9.97
C PHE A 202 -30.49 2.73 -10.51
N GLY A 203 -30.54 3.74 -11.38
CA GLY A 203 -31.78 4.28 -11.96
C GLY A 203 -32.64 5.13 -11.03
N LEU A 204 -32.30 5.25 -9.74
CA LEU A 204 -33.03 6.09 -8.79
C LEU A 204 -32.48 7.53 -8.82
N PRO A 205 -33.31 8.55 -9.08
CA PRO A 205 -32.89 9.95 -8.97
C PRO A 205 -32.70 10.29 -7.49
N THR A 206 -31.50 10.71 -7.10
CA THR A 206 -31.18 10.92 -5.68
C THR A 206 -31.12 12.40 -5.32
N ILE A 207 -30.13 13.12 -5.85
CA ILE A 207 -29.73 14.42 -5.33
C ILE A 207 -29.61 15.45 -6.47
N PRO A 208 -30.25 16.63 -6.36
CA PRO A 208 -30.01 17.73 -7.28
C PRO A 208 -28.56 18.22 -7.11
N LEU A 209 -27.85 18.36 -8.22
CA LEU A 209 -26.48 18.83 -8.23
C LEU A 209 -26.44 20.35 -8.49
N PRO A 210 -25.53 21.10 -7.85
CA PRO A 210 -25.29 22.49 -8.21
C PRO A 210 -24.73 22.57 -9.63
N LYS A 211 -24.49 23.79 -10.14
CA LYS A 211 -23.68 23.94 -11.35
C LYS A 211 -22.26 23.48 -11.03
N PHE A 212 -21.79 22.44 -11.72
CA PHE A 212 -20.44 21.92 -11.56
C PHE A 212 -19.91 21.45 -12.91
N SER A 213 -18.62 21.12 -12.92
CA SER A 213 -17.95 20.55 -14.09
C SER A 213 -16.85 19.58 -13.66
N HIS A 214 -16.49 18.68 -14.55
CA HIS A 214 -15.39 17.73 -14.35
C HIS A 214 -14.62 17.53 -15.66
N PRO A 215 -13.32 17.19 -15.60
CA PRO A 215 -12.53 16.87 -16.78
C PRO A 215 -13.01 15.59 -17.46
N ILE A 216 -12.71 15.46 -18.75
CA ILE A 216 -12.80 14.20 -19.48
C ILE A 216 -11.45 13.47 -19.40
N GLY A 217 -11.48 12.14 -19.36
CA GLY A 217 -10.27 11.31 -19.26
C GLY A 217 -9.63 11.26 -17.86
N GLY A 218 -8.43 10.67 -17.81
CA GLY A 218 -7.68 10.42 -16.56
C GLY A 218 -6.75 11.55 -16.11
N GLY A 219 -6.84 12.73 -16.71
CA GLY A 219 -6.01 13.88 -16.35
C GLY A 219 -6.41 14.48 -15.00
N GLY A 220 -5.43 14.75 -14.13
CA GLY A 220 -5.65 15.38 -12.81
C GLY A 220 -5.95 16.87 -12.90
N ASP A 221 -7.09 17.25 -13.48
CA ASP A 221 -7.55 18.65 -13.56
C ASP A 221 -8.30 19.10 -12.29
N SER A 222 -8.46 20.42 -12.13
CA SER A 222 -9.11 21.00 -10.96
C SER A 222 -10.60 20.64 -10.87
N GLY A 223 -11.05 20.21 -9.70
CA GLY A 223 -12.44 19.79 -9.52
C GLY A 223 -12.78 19.21 -8.14
N LEU A 224 -14.07 19.00 -7.93
CA LEU A 224 -14.58 18.27 -6.77
C LEU A 224 -14.28 16.78 -6.94
N LEU A 225 -13.79 16.16 -5.87
CA LEU A 225 -13.64 14.70 -5.79
C LEU A 225 -14.85 14.09 -5.08
N SER A 226 -14.98 12.77 -5.14
CA SER A 226 -16.04 12.04 -4.45
C SER A 226 -16.03 12.34 -2.94
N PRO A 227 -17.18 12.69 -2.34
CA PRO A 227 -17.27 12.96 -0.91
C PRO A 227 -17.11 11.66 -0.08
N ASP A 228 -16.60 11.81 1.14
CA ASP A 228 -16.47 10.74 2.14
C ASP A 228 -17.44 11.00 3.30
N PHE A 229 -18.17 9.95 3.70
CA PHE A 229 -19.07 10.00 4.84
C PHE A 229 -18.69 8.93 5.85
N ARG A 230 -18.56 9.36 7.11
CA ARG A 230 -18.16 8.50 8.21
C ARG A 230 -18.98 8.81 9.44
N TYR A 231 -19.22 7.82 10.26
CA TYR A 231 -19.71 8.01 11.61
C TYR A 231 -18.73 7.39 12.59
N SER A 232 -18.50 8.06 13.71
CA SER A 232 -17.75 7.51 14.85
C SER A 232 -18.43 7.88 16.15
N ALA A 233 -18.30 7.03 17.17
CA ALA A 233 -18.84 7.31 18.49
C ALA A 233 -18.30 8.63 19.11
N VAL A 234 -17.04 8.99 18.80
CA VAL A 234 -16.38 10.16 19.40
C VAL A 234 -16.66 11.46 18.64
N ASN A 235 -16.54 11.46 17.30
CA ASN A 235 -16.67 12.69 16.50
C ASN A 235 -18.06 12.84 15.86
N GLY A 236 -18.93 11.85 16.01
CA GLY A 236 -20.27 11.84 15.39
C GLY A 236 -20.22 11.56 13.89
N LEU A 237 -21.21 12.09 13.16
CA LEU A 237 -21.27 12.03 11.70
C LEU A 237 -20.30 13.05 11.12
N GLN A 238 -19.47 12.59 10.18
CA GLN A 238 -18.49 13.33 9.42
C GLN A 238 -18.89 13.35 7.95
N ALA A 239 -18.82 14.54 7.33
CA ALA A 239 -18.90 14.70 5.88
C ALA A 239 -17.68 15.47 5.38
N SER A 240 -16.95 14.88 4.43
CA SER A 240 -15.72 15.44 3.87
C SER A 240 -15.87 15.61 2.36
N VAL A 241 -15.55 16.79 1.85
CA VAL A 241 -15.69 17.12 0.41
C VAL A 241 -14.35 17.61 -0.12
N PRO A 242 -13.56 16.77 -0.81
CA PRO A 242 -12.26 17.20 -1.33
C PRO A 242 -12.40 18.05 -2.59
N TYR A 243 -11.61 19.11 -2.69
CA TYR A 243 -11.41 19.87 -3.91
C TYR A 243 -9.94 19.79 -4.34
N HIS A 244 -9.70 19.31 -5.55
CA HIS A 244 -8.39 19.21 -6.16
C HIS A 244 -8.10 20.48 -6.99
N PHE A 245 -6.93 21.06 -6.77
CA PHE A 245 -6.38 22.19 -7.53
C PHE A 245 -5.17 21.70 -8.30
N ARG A 246 -5.28 21.62 -9.63
CA ARG A 246 -4.14 21.44 -10.52
C ARG A 246 -3.42 22.78 -10.65
N LEU A 247 -2.27 22.91 -9.99
CA LEU A 247 -1.48 24.15 -10.00
C LEU A 247 -0.55 24.22 -11.21
N ALA A 248 -0.02 23.08 -11.64
CA ALA A 248 0.76 22.88 -12.87
C ALA A 248 0.71 21.39 -13.27
N PRO A 249 1.24 20.97 -14.44
CA PRO A 249 1.32 19.56 -14.81
C PRO A 249 2.04 18.66 -13.80
N ASN A 250 2.94 19.24 -13.00
CA ASN A 250 3.82 18.53 -12.08
C ASN A 250 3.57 18.87 -10.60
N ARG A 251 2.53 19.65 -10.27
CA ARG A 251 2.17 19.98 -8.87
C ARG A 251 0.68 20.23 -8.68
N ALA A 252 0.17 19.80 -7.54
CA ALA A 252 -1.24 19.94 -7.19
C ALA A 252 -1.44 20.12 -5.68
N LEU A 253 -2.57 20.71 -5.33
CA LEU A 253 -3.04 20.90 -3.96
C LEU A 253 -4.46 20.33 -3.83
N THR A 254 -4.71 19.47 -2.86
CA THR A 254 -6.06 19.00 -2.52
C THR A 254 -6.46 19.53 -1.16
N VAL A 255 -7.56 20.28 -1.09
CA VAL A 255 -8.11 20.82 0.16
C VAL A 255 -9.39 20.07 0.49
N THR A 256 -9.46 19.48 1.68
CA THR A 256 -10.60 18.67 2.15
C THR A 256 -11.17 19.27 3.43
N PRO A 257 -12.17 20.15 3.35
CA PRO A 257 -13.01 20.48 4.49
C PRO A 257 -13.77 19.25 4.98
N SER A 258 -13.79 19.07 6.30
CA SER A 258 -14.54 18.01 6.99
C SER A 258 -15.37 18.64 8.09
N ILE A 259 -16.69 18.45 8.04
CA ILE A 259 -17.62 18.88 9.09
C ILE A 259 -18.01 17.69 9.95
N PHE A 260 -18.24 17.93 11.23
CA PHE A 260 -18.61 16.91 12.21
C PHE A 260 -19.84 17.35 13.00
N THR A 261 -20.66 16.41 13.46
CA THR A 261 -21.84 16.73 14.29
C THR A 261 -21.52 16.94 15.76
N SER A 262 -20.41 16.38 16.25
CA SER A 262 -20.07 16.38 17.69
C SER A 262 -18.78 17.15 18.02
N VAL A 263 -18.03 17.59 17.00
CA VAL A 263 -16.78 18.36 17.16
C VAL A 263 -16.70 19.46 16.11
N LEU A 264 -15.76 20.39 16.24
CA LEU A 264 -15.57 21.45 15.26
C LEU A 264 -15.04 20.90 13.93
N PRO A 265 -15.27 21.61 12.81
CA PRO A 265 -14.72 21.24 11.51
C PRO A 265 -13.20 21.11 11.50
N MET A 266 -12.70 20.28 10.58
CA MET A 266 -11.28 20.07 10.33
C MET A 266 -10.97 20.40 8.87
N LEU A 267 -9.82 21.01 8.64
CA LEU A 267 -9.27 21.23 7.31
C LEU A 267 -8.09 20.28 7.11
N LYS A 268 -8.11 19.51 6.01
CA LYS A 268 -6.95 18.77 5.50
C LYS A 268 -6.45 19.47 4.23
N GLY A 269 -5.15 19.73 4.14
CA GLY A 269 -4.47 20.15 2.91
C GLY A 269 -3.43 19.11 2.50
N GLU A 270 -3.37 18.76 1.22
CA GLU A 270 -2.40 17.82 0.67
C GLU A 270 -1.75 18.43 -0.58
N TYR A 271 -0.48 18.78 -0.50
CA TYR A 271 0.31 19.31 -1.60
C TYR A 271 1.26 18.22 -2.11
N ALA A 272 1.32 18.02 -3.42
CA ALA A 272 2.23 17.08 -4.06
C ALA A 272 2.92 17.75 -5.25
N GLN A 273 4.22 17.51 -5.41
CA GLN A 273 5.03 18.04 -6.50
C GLN A 273 6.06 17.00 -6.96
N LEU A 274 6.23 16.93 -8.29
CA LEU A 274 7.24 16.15 -9.00
C LEU A 274 8.14 17.12 -9.77
N ASP A 275 9.42 17.12 -9.48
CA ASP A 275 10.46 17.85 -10.20
C ASP A 275 11.34 16.87 -10.99
N GLU A 276 12.23 17.38 -11.84
CA GLU A 276 13.14 16.55 -12.67
C GLU A 276 13.98 15.59 -11.83
N ASN A 277 14.37 16.04 -10.63
CA ASN A 277 15.27 15.31 -9.76
C ASN A 277 14.54 14.55 -8.65
N GLY A 278 13.22 14.65 -8.50
CA GLY A 278 12.56 14.04 -7.34
C GLY A 278 11.13 14.45 -7.12
N ALA A 279 10.54 13.96 -6.04
CA ALA A 279 9.16 14.26 -5.68
C ALA A 279 9.01 14.43 -4.18
N PHE A 280 8.02 15.23 -3.78
CA PHE A 280 7.60 15.33 -2.40
C PHE A 280 6.08 15.51 -2.27
N ARG A 281 5.55 15.09 -1.12
CA ARG A 281 4.17 15.28 -0.72
C ARG A 281 4.11 15.73 0.73
N VAL A 282 3.32 16.76 1.01
CA VAL A 282 3.05 17.26 2.36
C VAL A 282 1.55 17.25 2.60
N THR A 283 1.14 16.66 3.72
CA THR A 283 -0.24 16.63 4.19
C THR A 283 -0.29 17.32 5.55
N ALA A 284 -1.22 18.25 5.72
CA ALA A 284 -1.44 18.95 6.97
C ALA A 284 -2.92 18.85 7.37
N TYR A 285 -3.15 18.66 8.66
CA TYR A 285 -4.47 18.65 9.29
C TYR A 285 -4.54 19.76 10.34
N GLY A 286 -5.65 20.47 10.41
CA GLY A 286 -5.88 21.50 11.42
C GLY A 286 -7.35 21.55 11.85
N THR A 287 -7.58 21.60 13.15
CA THR A 287 -8.89 21.81 13.77
C THR A 287 -8.70 22.45 15.15
N SER A 288 -9.80 22.84 15.77
CA SER A 288 -9.84 23.26 17.17
C SER A 288 -10.70 22.28 17.94
N SER A 289 -10.16 21.62 18.95
CA SER A 289 -10.88 20.56 19.66
C SER A 289 -10.35 20.38 21.08
N ARG A 290 -11.26 20.12 22.01
CA ARG A 290 -10.92 19.77 23.40
C ARG A 290 -10.28 18.39 23.45
N ARG A 291 -9.37 18.16 24.38
CA ARG A 291 -8.93 16.79 24.69
C ARG A 291 -10.05 16.07 25.42
N SER A 292 -10.10 14.74 25.39
CA SER A 292 -11.03 14.03 26.27
C SER A 292 -10.44 14.08 27.68
N ASP A 293 -11.27 14.33 28.70
CA ASP A 293 -10.84 14.61 30.09
C ASP A 293 -10.24 13.40 30.84
N ASP A 294 -9.70 12.39 30.15
CA ASP A 294 -9.41 11.05 30.72
C ASP A 294 -8.03 10.50 30.35
N LEU A 295 -7.04 11.40 30.25
CA LEU A 295 -5.64 11.00 30.21
C LEU A 295 -5.15 10.86 31.67
N GLN A 296 -5.51 9.74 32.30
CA GLN A 296 -5.02 9.25 33.61
C GLN A 296 -5.32 10.05 34.88
N SER A 297 -6.13 11.11 34.84
CA SER A 297 -6.54 11.80 36.07
C SER A 297 -7.87 11.24 36.58
N ALA A 298 -7.87 10.67 37.80
CA ALA A 298 -9.08 10.30 38.53
C ALA A 298 -10.01 11.51 38.84
N THR A 299 -9.56 12.73 38.50
CA THR A 299 -10.37 13.94 38.49
C THR A 299 -10.40 14.49 37.05
N GLY A 300 -11.59 14.53 36.45
CA GLY A 300 -11.82 15.11 35.12
C GLY A 300 -11.45 16.60 35.12
N ALA A 301 -10.19 16.89 34.82
CA ALA A 301 -9.72 18.25 34.66
C ALA A 301 -10.41 18.83 33.41
N PRO A 302 -11.08 19.98 33.51
CA PRO A 302 -11.73 20.58 32.35
C PRO A 302 -10.70 20.86 31.27
N THR A 303 -10.90 20.27 30.08
CA THR A 303 -10.04 20.56 28.92
C THR A 303 -10.55 21.78 28.16
N GLU A 304 -9.62 22.65 27.80
CA GLU A 304 -9.91 23.82 26.98
C GLU A 304 -9.86 23.50 25.49
N LEU A 305 -10.56 24.32 24.71
CA LEU A 305 -10.53 24.23 23.26
C LEU A 305 -9.16 24.71 22.78
N ALA A 306 -8.39 23.83 22.13
CA ALA A 306 -7.06 24.15 21.63
C ALA A 306 -6.90 23.76 20.17
N PHE A 307 -5.96 24.42 19.48
CA PHE A 307 -5.56 23.99 18.13
C PHE A 307 -4.94 22.59 18.19
N ARG A 308 -5.42 21.71 17.32
CA ARG A 308 -4.89 20.35 17.15
C ARG A 308 -4.63 20.08 15.67
N GLY A 309 -3.55 19.38 15.38
CA GLY A 309 -3.11 19.15 14.02
C GLY A 309 -2.04 18.08 13.88
N TYR A 310 -1.76 17.77 12.62
CA TYR A 310 -0.73 16.80 12.22
C TYR A 310 -0.13 17.25 10.89
N VAL A 311 1.19 17.14 10.78
CA VAL A 311 1.92 17.34 9.53
C VAL A 311 2.63 16.03 9.19
N ASP A 312 2.43 15.59 7.94
CA ASP A 312 3.05 14.42 7.33
C ASP A 312 3.66 14.83 6.00
N GLY A 313 4.98 14.87 5.91
CA GLY A 313 5.70 15.14 4.68
C GLY A 313 6.65 14.01 4.36
N ILE A 314 6.76 13.68 3.08
CA ILE A 314 7.75 12.75 2.56
C ILE A 314 8.31 13.29 1.25
N GLY A 315 9.62 13.15 1.05
CA GLY A 315 10.27 13.53 -0.19
C GLY A 315 11.52 12.71 -0.47
N ARG A 316 11.81 12.53 -1.76
CA ARG A 316 13.05 11.91 -2.23
C ARG A 316 13.51 12.62 -3.50
N PHE A 317 14.79 12.98 -3.52
CA PHE A 317 15.46 13.64 -4.63
C PHE A 317 16.72 12.86 -5.00
N GLN A 318 16.81 12.45 -6.27
CA GLN A 318 17.99 11.87 -6.90
C GLN A 318 18.83 13.00 -7.52
N LEU A 319 19.99 13.30 -6.93
CA LEU A 319 20.86 14.41 -7.36
C LEU A 319 21.82 13.99 -8.48
N SER A 320 22.31 12.75 -8.43
CA SER A 320 23.08 12.06 -9.48
C SER A 320 22.67 10.58 -9.48
N PRO A 321 23.12 9.71 -10.40
CA PRO A 321 22.80 8.28 -10.35
C PRO A 321 23.18 7.62 -9.01
N GLU A 322 24.19 8.14 -8.32
CA GLU A 322 24.72 7.60 -7.06
C GLU A 322 24.17 8.33 -5.83
N TRP A 323 23.91 9.65 -5.92
CA TRP A 323 23.51 10.48 -4.78
C TRP A 323 22.00 10.70 -4.69
N SER A 324 21.44 10.48 -3.51
CA SER A 324 20.05 10.79 -3.21
C SER A 324 19.89 11.45 -1.84
N VAL A 325 18.88 12.31 -1.73
CA VAL A 325 18.44 12.93 -0.48
C VAL A 325 17.00 12.48 -0.24
N SER A 326 16.71 12.03 0.97
CA SER A 326 15.35 11.70 1.37
C SER A 326 15.02 12.30 2.72
N GLY A 327 13.74 12.57 2.94
CA GLY A 327 13.28 13.11 4.20
C GLY A 327 11.82 12.77 4.45
N SER A 328 11.49 12.60 5.73
CA SER A 328 10.13 12.48 6.20
C SER A 328 9.93 13.33 7.44
N ILE A 329 8.86 14.12 7.48
CA ILE A 329 8.46 14.90 8.65
C ILE A 329 7.11 14.38 9.14
N ARG A 330 7.05 13.98 10.40
CA ARG A 330 5.81 13.49 11.02
C ARG A 330 5.71 14.08 12.42
N VAL A 331 4.79 15.02 12.59
CA VAL A 331 4.64 15.77 13.85
C VAL A 331 3.17 15.98 14.14
N ALA A 332 2.73 15.58 15.33
CA ALA A 332 1.38 15.83 15.83
C ALA A 332 1.42 16.85 16.98
N THR A 333 0.36 17.64 17.14
CA THR A 333 0.23 18.58 18.26
C THR A 333 0.08 17.89 19.62
N ASP A 334 -0.42 16.65 19.62
CA ASP A 334 -0.64 15.84 20.82
C ASP A 334 -0.69 14.35 20.50
N ARG A 335 -0.70 13.54 21.56
CA ARG A 335 -0.56 12.08 21.53
C ARG A 335 -1.79 11.34 20.97
N THR A 336 -2.99 11.91 21.09
CA THR A 336 -4.24 11.20 20.78
C THR A 336 -4.89 11.63 19.47
N PHE A 337 -4.42 12.74 18.87
CA PHE A 337 -5.00 13.34 17.67
C PHE A 337 -5.18 12.36 16.51
N LEU A 338 -4.13 11.63 16.15
CA LEU A 338 -4.17 10.70 15.01
C LEU A 338 -5.16 9.57 15.19
N ARG A 339 -5.27 9.03 16.41
CA ARG A 339 -6.19 7.94 16.74
C ARG A 339 -7.64 8.42 16.73
N ARG A 340 -7.91 9.58 17.33
CA ARG A 340 -9.25 10.19 17.43
C ARG A 340 -9.88 10.47 16.06
N TYR A 341 -9.11 10.99 15.11
CA TYR A 341 -9.61 11.34 13.77
C TYR A 341 -9.39 10.24 12.71
N ASP A 342 -9.08 9.01 13.15
CA ASP A 342 -8.85 7.86 12.27
C ASP A 342 -7.76 8.07 11.21
N ILE A 343 -6.73 8.87 11.52
CA ILE A 343 -5.63 9.22 10.59
C ILE A 343 -4.53 8.14 10.62
N SER A 344 -4.09 7.74 11.82
CA SER A 344 -3.09 6.67 11.99
C SER A 344 -3.29 5.94 13.34
N ARG A 345 -2.66 4.78 13.49
CA ARG A 345 -2.61 4.00 14.73
C ARG A 345 -1.20 3.84 15.30
N ASP A 346 -0.21 4.43 14.65
CA ASP A 346 1.18 4.47 15.11
C ASP A 346 1.25 5.03 16.53
N ASP A 347 2.16 4.49 17.32
CA ASP A 347 2.40 4.89 18.71
C ASP A 347 3.62 5.80 18.86
N ARG A 348 4.41 5.95 17.78
CA ARG A 348 5.58 6.82 17.68
C ARG A 348 5.66 7.41 16.27
N LEU A 349 6.03 8.68 16.18
CA LEU A 349 6.27 9.38 14.92
C LEU A 349 7.75 9.64 14.77
N ARG A 350 8.34 9.27 13.63
CA ARG A 350 9.75 9.53 13.33
C ARG A 350 9.83 10.61 12.25
N THR A 351 10.59 11.66 12.54
CA THR A 351 11.06 12.63 11.55
C THR A 351 12.49 12.26 11.18
N THR A 352 12.85 12.31 9.90
CA THR A 352 14.14 11.85 9.39
C THR A 352 14.57 12.69 8.19
N VAL A 353 15.87 12.93 8.08
CA VAL A 353 16.54 13.42 6.87
C VAL A 353 17.76 12.56 6.64
N ALA A 354 18.01 12.17 5.40
CA ALA A 354 19.12 11.32 5.02
C ALA A 354 19.70 11.72 3.67
N VAL A 355 21.02 11.69 3.57
CA VAL A 355 21.78 11.80 2.33
C VAL A 355 22.50 10.47 2.11
N GLU A 356 22.28 9.85 0.96
CA GLU A 356 22.84 8.55 0.61
C GLU A 356 23.64 8.63 -0.68
N ARG A 357 24.77 7.93 -0.72
CA ARG A 357 25.51 7.62 -1.94
C ARG A 357 25.64 6.11 -2.09
N ILE A 358 25.11 5.57 -3.19
CA ILE A 358 25.21 4.15 -3.53
C ILE A 358 26.03 4.03 -4.81
N ASP A 359 27.10 3.26 -4.74
CA ASP A 359 27.99 2.91 -5.85
C ASP A 359 28.04 1.37 -5.97
N GLN A 360 28.72 0.83 -6.99
CA GLN A 360 28.85 -0.63 -7.21
C GLN A 360 29.47 -1.36 -6.01
N ASP A 361 30.41 -0.70 -5.33
CA ASP A 361 31.20 -1.28 -4.24
C ASP A 361 31.24 -0.44 -2.97
N SER A 362 30.48 0.66 -2.89
CA SER A 362 30.41 1.45 -1.65
C SER A 362 29.01 1.97 -1.35
N TYR A 363 28.71 2.03 -0.07
CA TYR A 363 27.53 2.65 0.50
C TYR A 363 27.96 3.75 1.46
N PHE A 364 27.37 4.92 1.35
CA PHE A 364 27.51 6.01 2.32
C PHE A 364 26.12 6.51 2.68
N SER A 365 25.86 6.69 3.97
CA SER A 365 24.65 7.32 4.48
C SER A 365 25.02 8.28 5.60
N LEU A 366 24.45 9.47 5.56
CA LEU A 366 24.44 10.43 6.66
C LEU A 366 23.00 10.83 6.93
N ALA A 367 22.51 10.49 8.11
CA ALA A 367 21.14 10.70 8.51
C ALA A 367 21.04 11.42 9.86
N GLY A 368 19.89 12.02 10.08
CA GLY A 368 19.46 12.54 11.36
C GLY A 368 17.98 12.27 11.55
N TRP A 369 17.57 11.93 12.77
CA TRP A 369 16.17 11.65 13.07
C TRP A 369 15.77 12.01 14.50
N SER A 370 14.49 12.27 14.68
CA SER A 370 13.87 12.53 15.98
C SER A 370 12.58 11.75 16.13
N VAL A 371 12.26 11.34 17.35
CA VAL A 371 11.07 10.55 17.65
C VAL A 371 10.13 11.32 18.57
N GLN A 372 8.85 11.40 18.18
CA GLN A 372 7.76 11.86 19.02
C GLN A 372 6.94 10.65 19.50
N THR A 373 6.83 10.46 20.82
CA THR A 373 5.98 9.39 21.37
C THR A 373 4.51 9.81 21.42
N LEU A 374 3.62 8.94 20.95
CA LEU A 374 2.17 9.05 21.05
C LEU A 374 1.61 8.18 22.18
N ARG A 375 2.45 7.43 22.89
CA ARG A 375 2.04 6.67 24.08
C ARG A 375 1.87 7.63 25.26
N VAL A 376 0.73 7.53 25.94
CA VAL A 376 0.37 8.45 27.05
C VAL A 376 1.31 8.28 28.25
N ASN A 377 1.83 7.08 28.48
CA ASN A 377 2.64 6.75 29.66
C ASN A 377 4.14 6.92 29.43
N ASP A 378 4.56 7.21 28.20
CA ASP A 378 5.97 7.41 27.87
C ASP A 378 6.36 8.87 28.10
N SER A 379 7.55 9.12 28.65
CA SER A 379 8.13 10.46 28.66
C SER A 379 8.69 10.82 27.28
N GLN A 380 8.39 12.04 26.79
CA GLN A 380 8.98 12.55 25.55
C GLN A 380 10.48 12.82 25.70
N GLY A 381 10.94 13.20 26.90
CA GLY A 381 12.35 13.51 27.14
C GLY A 381 13.28 12.31 26.95
N ASN A 382 12.76 11.11 27.19
CA ASN A 382 13.47 9.83 27.05
C ASN A 382 13.59 9.37 25.58
N GLN A 383 12.90 10.03 24.66
CA GLN A 383 12.99 9.73 23.23
C GLN A 383 14.21 10.44 22.62
N PRO A 384 15.09 9.72 21.92
CA PRO A 384 16.32 10.32 21.41
C PRO A 384 16.09 11.17 20.16
N ILE A 385 16.98 12.15 20.00
CA ILE A 385 17.33 12.77 18.73
C ILE A 385 18.67 12.16 18.31
N ALA A 386 18.70 11.48 17.17
CA ALA A 386 19.92 10.94 16.62
C ALA A 386 20.48 11.89 15.57
N LEU A 387 21.63 12.51 15.85
CA LEU A 387 22.34 13.35 14.89
C LEU A 387 23.81 13.56 15.33
N PRO A 388 24.80 13.16 14.52
CA PRO A 388 24.69 12.43 13.26
C PRO A 388 24.50 10.90 13.46
N GLU A 389 23.84 10.26 12.50
CA GLU A 389 23.97 8.83 12.22
C GLU A 389 24.69 8.70 10.87
N LEU A 390 25.90 8.13 10.84
CA LEU A 390 26.66 7.92 9.61
C LEU A 390 27.01 6.44 9.47
N ASP A 391 26.86 5.92 8.26
CA ASP A 391 27.30 4.57 7.88
C ASP A 391 28.04 4.61 6.55
N TYR A 392 29.27 4.14 6.53
CA TYR A 392 30.07 3.98 5.32
C TYR A 392 30.53 2.54 5.20
N ARG A 393 30.30 1.92 4.04
CA ARG A 393 30.73 0.56 3.73
C ARG A 393 31.48 0.55 2.41
N ARG A 394 32.57 -0.19 2.34
CA ARG A 394 33.33 -0.45 1.11
C ARG A 394 33.54 -1.95 0.97
N ARG A 395 33.10 -2.51 -0.15
CA ARG A 395 33.34 -3.90 -0.51
C ARG A 395 34.52 -3.98 -1.47
N MET A 396 35.40 -4.95 -1.24
CA MET A 396 36.56 -5.22 -2.08
C MET A 396 36.50 -6.71 -2.47
N THR A 397 36.32 -6.98 -3.75
CA THR A 397 36.36 -8.34 -4.31
C THR A 397 37.79 -8.71 -4.66
N ASP A 398 38.15 -9.97 -4.40
CA ASP A 398 39.50 -10.51 -4.63
C ASP A 398 40.63 -9.69 -3.99
N PRO A 399 40.60 -9.46 -2.66
CA PRO A 399 41.76 -8.94 -1.95
C PRO A 399 42.94 -9.92 -2.03
N LEU A 400 44.11 -9.57 -1.51
CA LEU A 400 45.34 -10.38 -1.55
C LEU A 400 45.15 -11.87 -1.11
N LEU A 401 44.19 -12.15 -0.22
CA LEU A 401 43.86 -13.50 0.28
C LEU A 401 42.67 -14.17 -0.43
N GLY A 402 42.16 -13.57 -1.51
CA GLY A 402 40.92 -13.95 -2.19
C GLY A 402 39.66 -13.67 -1.37
N GLY A 403 38.49 -13.94 -1.97
CA GLY A 403 37.19 -13.74 -1.30
C GLY A 403 36.70 -12.30 -1.37
N VAL A 404 35.95 -11.87 -0.35
CA VAL A 404 35.36 -10.53 -0.27
C VAL A 404 35.73 -9.91 1.07
N LEU A 405 36.34 -8.73 1.05
CA LEU A 405 36.60 -7.91 2.24
C LEU A 405 35.61 -6.74 2.28
N GLN A 406 34.87 -6.60 3.37
CA GLN A 406 34.01 -5.45 3.64
C GLN A 406 34.63 -4.62 4.76
N LEU A 407 34.91 -3.35 4.47
CA LEU A 407 35.27 -2.34 5.46
C LEU A 407 34.04 -1.53 5.82
N GLN A 408 33.82 -1.25 7.09
CA GLN A 408 32.72 -0.41 7.55
C GLN A 408 33.18 0.59 8.60
N VAL A 409 32.66 1.81 8.53
CA VAL A 409 32.77 2.84 9.56
C VAL A 409 31.37 3.34 9.87
N ASN A 410 31.02 3.40 11.15
CA ASN A 410 29.72 3.87 11.61
C ASN A 410 29.89 4.83 12.78
N THR A 411 29.03 5.84 12.87
CA THR A 411 28.88 6.65 14.07
C THR A 411 27.42 6.97 14.34
N LEU A 412 27.05 7.06 15.61
CA LEU A 412 25.72 7.39 16.09
C LEU A 412 25.86 8.26 17.33
N ALA A 413 25.23 9.43 17.34
CA ALA A 413 25.08 10.26 18.53
C ALA A 413 23.61 10.39 18.88
N LEU A 414 23.22 9.89 20.05
CA LEU A 414 21.90 10.01 20.63
C LEU A 414 21.92 11.06 21.73
N HIS A 415 21.06 12.06 21.58
CA HIS A 415 20.84 13.09 22.58
C HIS A 415 19.39 13.07 23.07
N ARG A 416 19.20 13.19 24.37
CA ARG A 416 17.91 13.21 25.07
C ARG A 416 17.84 14.42 25.99
N SER A 417 16.64 14.96 26.18
CA SER A 417 16.43 16.03 27.17
C SER A 417 16.23 15.49 28.58
N ALA A 418 15.87 14.21 28.71
CA ALA A 418 15.86 13.45 29.96
C ALA A 418 16.19 12.00 29.64
N GLY A 419 17.27 11.47 30.19
CA GLY A 419 17.74 10.10 29.93
C GLY A 419 19.25 10.05 29.76
N GLU A 420 19.74 8.84 29.51
CA GLU A 420 21.14 8.59 29.15
C GLU A 420 21.44 9.11 27.75
N ASP A 421 22.57 9.78 27.57
CA ASP A 421 23.10 10.19 26.26
C ASP A 421 24.21 9.24 25.84
N THR A 422 24.24 8.86 24.57
CA THR A 422 25.22 7.89 24.06
C THR A 422 25.76 8.32 22.71
N GLN A 423 27.08 8.33 22.59
CA GLN A 423 27.78 8.47 21.33
C GLN A 423 28.59 7.21 21.07
N ARG A 424 28.56 6.73 19.83
CA ARG A 424 29.31 5.55 19.38
C ARG A 424 30.00 5.87 18.07
N ALA A 425 31.23 5.40 17.91
CA ALA A 425 31.87 5.25 16.62
C ALA A 425 32.54 3.87 16.54
N PHE A 426 32.52 3.23 15.37
CA PHE A 426 33.29 2.01 15.16
C PHE A 426 33.87 1.92 13.76
N ALA A 427 34.94 1.14 13.64
CA ALA A 427 35.48 0.67 12.37
C ALA A 427 35.56 -0.87 12.39
N SER A 428 35.16 -1.52 11.31
CA SER A 428 35.23 -2.97 11.17
C SER A 428 35.76 -3.41 9.81
N ALA A 429 36.32 -4.61 9.81
CA ALA A 429 36.78 -5.35 8.63
C ALA A 429 36.22 -6.78 8.73
N GLU A 430 35.40 -7.17 7.75
CA GLU A 430 34.84 -8.52 7.63
C GLU A 430 35.31 -9.17 6.33
N TRP A 431 36.02 -10.28 6.45
CA TRP A 431 36.49 -11.07 5.32
C TRP A 431 35.66 -12.34 5.19
N ASN A 432 35.18 -12.63 3.99
CA ASN A 432 34.40 -13.81 3.65
C ASN A 432 35.02 -14.55 2.46
N LEU A 433 35.29 -15.85 2.62
CA LEU A 433 35.81 -16.73 1.58
C LEU A 433 34.89 -17.94 1.38
N ARG A 434 34.20 -17.97 0.25
CA ARG A 434 33.35 -19.10 -0.17
C ARG A 434 34.14 -20.06 -1.07
N ARG A 435 34.11 -21.36 -0.74
CA ARG A 435 34.73 -22.45 -1.52
C ARG A 435 33.75 -23.61 -1.65
N LEU A 436 33.89 -24.35 -2.75
CA LEU A 436 33.19 -25.62 -2.97
C LEU A 436 34.17 -26.77 -2.78
N THR A 437 33.78 -27.80 -2.04
CA THR A 437 34.58 -29.02 -1.89
C THR A 437 34.30 -29.99 -3.03
N ASN A 438 35.17 -30.98 -3.22
CA ASN A 438 34.95 -32.07 -4.19
C ASN A 438 33.72 -32.92 -3.89
N TRP A 439 33.15 -32.82 -2.68
CA TRP A 439 31.92 -33.51 -2.27
C TRP A 439 30.66 -32.67 -2.48
N GLY A 440 30.78 -31.50 -3.13
CA GLY A 440 29.66 -30.59 -3.38
C GLY A 440 29.25 -29.76 -2.17
N GLN A 441 30.04 -29.74 -1.11
CA GLN A 441 29.77 -28.90 0.07
C GLN A 441 30.17 -27.46 -0.23
N GLU A 442 29.35 -26.53 0.23
CA GLU A 442 29.67 -25.11 0.25
C GLU A 442 30.25 -24.76 1.62
N VAL A 443 31.52 -24.36 1.65
CA VAL A 443 32.22 -23.95 2.87
C VAL A 443 32.51 -22.45 2.79
N THR A 444 32.05 -21.71 3.80
CA THR A 444 32.30 -20.27 3.94
C THR A 444 33.15 -20.04 5.18
N PHE A 445 34.32 -19.43 4.99
CA PHE A 445 35.17 -18.93 6.07
C PHE A 445 34.90 -17.44 6.28
N THR A 446 34.66 -17.04 7.52
CA THR A 446 34.43 -15.64 7.90
C THR A 446 35.42 -15.22 8.97
N ALA A 447 36.00 -14.03 8.85
CA ALA A 447 36.78 -13.39 9.91
C ALA A 447 36.34 -11.93 10.07
N LEU A 448 36.05 -11.51 11.29
CA LEU A 448 35.64 -10.17 11.66
C LEU A 448 36.65 -9.59 12.65
N ALA A 449 37.06 -8.35 12.42
CA ALA A 449 37.71 -7.50 13.40
C ALA A 449 36.97 -6.16 13.48
N ARG A 450 36.68 -5.68 14.68
CA ARG A 450 35.96 -4.42 14.91
C ARG A 450 36.50 -3.70 16.15
N ALA A 451 36.64 -2.39 16.05
CA ALA A 451 37.04 -1.51 17.14
C ALA A 451 35.96 -0.46 17.36
N ASP A 452 35.48 -0.35 18.59
CA ASP A 452 34.45 0.59 19.01
C ASP A 452 35.03 1.63 19.99
N ALA A 453 34.47 2.83 19.92
CA ALA A 453 34.62 3.91 20.87
C ALA A 453 33.24 4.41 21.27
N TYR A 454 32.97 4.46 22.56
CA TYR A 454 31.73 4.96 23.14
C TYR A 454 32.02 6.14 24.06
N ASN A 455 31.08 7.08 24.14
CA ASN A 455 31.03 8.12 25.16
C ASN A 455 29.61 8.20 25.69
N ALA A 456 29.40 7.81 26.96
CA ALA A 456 28.10 7.79 27.61
C ALA A 456 28.04 8.86 28.71
N GLN A 457 26.89 9.52 28.84
CA GLN A 457 26.63 10.53 29.86
C GLN A 457 25.29 10.28 30.54
N ASP A 458 25.18 10.64 31.82
CA ASP A 458 23.95 10.51 32.60
C ASP A 458 23.46 9.05 32.69
N THR A 459 24.39 8.10 32.72
CA THR A 459 24.11 6.65 32.68
C THR A 459 23.19 6.22 33.83
N LEU A 460 23.27 6.88 34.99
CA LEU A 460 22.39 6.62 36.14
C LEU A 460 20.90 6.86 35.86
N GLN A 461 20.54 7.63 34.82
CA GLN A 461 19.16 7.86 34.42
C GLN A 461 18.53 6.64 33.71
N ASN A 462 19.34 5.68 33.26
CA ASN A 462 18.85 4.39 32.75
C ASN A 462 18.60 3.43 33.91
N ALA A 463 17.34 3.06 34.12
CA ALA A 463 16.94 2.17 35.22
C ALA A 463 17.43 0.72 35.05
N ILE A 464 17.77 0.30 33.82
CA ILE A 464 18.15 -1.07 33.52
C ILE A 464 19.68 -1.20 33.56
N ILE A 465 20.20 -1.76 34.65
CA ILE A 465 21.64 -1.89 34.91
C ILE A 465 22.37 -2.57 33.74
N GLY A 466 21.79 -3.60 33.13
CA GLY A 466 22.39 -4.32 32.00
C GLY A 466 22.52 -3.51 30.70
N TYR A 467 21.84 -2.36 30.60
CA TYR A 467 21.84 -1.49 29.42
C TYR A 467 22.62 -0.19 29.61
N ARG A 468 23.02 0.11 30.83
CA ARG A 468 23.60 1.40 31.22
C ARG A 468 25.03 1.62 30.72
N GLY A 469 25.87 0.58 30.67
CA GLY A 469 27.30 0.78 30.40
C GLY A 469 28.04 1.57 31.50
N ASP A 470 29.30 1.90 31.21
CA ASP A 470 30.13 2.77 32.06
C ASP A 470 30.00 4.24 31.62
N GLU A 471 30.01 5.18 32.58
CA GLU A 471 30.01 6.62 32.31
C GLU A 471 31.34 7.07 31.68
N GLY A 472 31.27 7.95 30.68
CA GLY A 472 32.44 8.51 29.99
C GLY A 472 32.89 7.68 28.79
N PHE A 473 34.19 7.75 28.48
CA PHE A 473 34.76 7.14 27.28
C PHE A 473 35.17 5.68 27.49
N THR A 474 34.62 4.78 26.66
CA THR A 474 34.92 3.34 26.72
C THR A 474 35.33 2.82 25.33
N GLY A 475 36.48 2.15 25.25
CA GLY A 475 36.95 1.47 24.05
C GLY A 475 36.68 -0.04 24.10
N ARG A 476 36.35 -0.65 22.96
CA ARG A 476 36.08 -2.10 22.87
C ARG A 476 36.63 -2.70 21.59
N LEU A 477 37.31 -3.84 21.69
CA LEU A 477 37.76 -4.62 20.53
C LEU A 477 36.93 -5.90 20.42
N ILE A 478 36.52 -6.22 19.20
CA ILE A 478 35.71 -7.39 18.85
C ILE A 478 36.44 -8.15 17.76
N GLY A 479 36.56 -9.46 17.93
CA GLY A 479 37.07 -10.37 16.91
C GLY A 479 36.22 -11.62 16.85
N ALA A 480 35.89 -12.10 15.66
CA ALA A 480 35.17 -13.35 15.50
C ALA A 480 35.64 -14.10 14.26
N VAL A 481 35.67 -15.42 14.33
CA VAL A 481 35.89 -16.29 13.18
C VAL A 481 34.77 -17.31 13.08
N ALA A 482 34.38 -17.66 11.85
CA ALA A 482 33.38 -18.67 11.61
C ALA A 482 33.72 -19.57 10.43
N VAL A 483 33.28 -20.83 10.52
CA VAL A 483 33.26 -21.78 9.41
C VAL A 483 31.82 -22.27 9.27
N ASP A 484 31.19 -22.00 8.14
CA ASP A 484 29.84 -22.42 7.80
C ASP A 484 29.87 -23.42 6.65
N VAL A 485 29.31 -24.61 6.87
CA VAL A 485 29.29 -25.71 5.91
C VAL A 485 27.84 -26.04 5.56
N LYS A 486 27.48 -25.91 4.29
CA LYS A 486 26.19 -26.35 3.73
C LYS A 486 26.40 -27.53 2.79
N TRP A 487 25.58 -28.57 2.89
CA TRP A 487 25.69 -29.75 2.04
C TRP A 487 24.38 -30.04 1.30
N PRO A 488 24.17 -29.46 0.10
CA PRO A 488 22.91 -29.62 -0.62
C PRO A 488 22.84 -30.98 -1.33
N PHE A 489 21.92 -31.84 -0.91
CA PHE A 489 21.55 -33.07 -1.60
C PHE A 489 20.34 -32.82 -2.49
N ILE A 490 20.54 -32.86 -3.81
CA ILE A 490 19.51 -32.60 -4.81
C ILE A 490 19.06 -33.92 -5.43
N GLY A 491 17.75 -34.11 -5.57
CA GLY A 491 17.20 -35.31 -6.21
C GLY A 491 15.77 -35.12 -6.69
N THR A 492 15.23 -36.15 -7.34
CA THR A 492 13.80 -36.21 -7.70
C THR A 492 12.97 -36.64 -6.49
N PHE A 493 11.75 -36.13 -6.37
CA PHE A 493 10.79 -36.52 -5.35
C PHE A 493 9.37 -36.38 -5.88
N LEU A 494 8.57 -37.46 -5.83
CA LEU A 494 7.14 -37.44 -6.22
C LEU A 494 6.83 -36.70 -7.54
N GLY A 495 7.70 -36.86 -8.57
CA GLY A 495 7.53 -36.21 -9.88
C GLY A 495 7.99 -34.75 -9.96
N GLY A 496 8.58 -34.21 -8.89
CA GLY A 496 9.24 -32.91 -8.84
C GLY A 496 10.69 -33.01 -8.37
N THR A 497 11.21 -31.92 -7.81
CA THR A 497 12.57 -31.82 -7.28
C THR A 497 12.57 -31.61 -5.77
N GLN A 498 13.59 -32.15 -5.10
CA GLN A 498 13.85 -31.90 -3.70
C GLN A 498 15.31 -31.50 -3.48
N GLN A 499 15.54 -30.68 -2.46
CA GLN A 499 16.85 -30.32 -1.97
C GLN A 499 16.86 -30.41 -0.44
N LEU A 500 17.61 -31.36 0.11
CA LEU A 500 17.88 -31.46 1.54
C LEU A 500 19.27 -30.90 1.83
N THR A 501 19.37 -29.88 2.68
CA THR A 501 20.62 -29.18 2.99
C THR A 501 20.89 -29.19 4.49
N PRO A 502 21.65 -30.16 5.02
CA PRO A 502 22.28 -30.04 6.32
C PRO A 502 23.24 -28.84 6.33
N ARG A 503 23.24 -28.10 7.44
CA ARG A 503 24.10 -26.95 7.67
C ARG A 503 24.70 -27.03 9.07
N VAL A 504 26.01 -26.80 9.16
CA VAL A 504 26.73 -26.71 10.43
C VAL A 504 27.62 -25.47 10.39
N GLN A 505 27.56 -24.65 11.43
CA GLN A 505 28.39 -23.48 11.59
C GLN A 505 29.11 -23.54 12.94
N ILE A 506 30.42 -23.31 12.93
CA ILE A 506 31.20 -23.09 14.14
C ILE A 506 31.59 -21.62 14.17
N VAL A 507 31.33 -20.95 15.28
CA VAL A 507 31.75 -19.56 15.52
C VAL A 507 32.61 -19.53 16.77
N ALA A 508 33.70 -18.77 16.73
CA ALA A 508 34.55 -18.50 17.88
C ALA A 508 34.76 -16.99 18.04
N SER A 509 34.44 -16.49 19.23
CA SER A 509 34.62 -15.11 19.66
C SER A 509 35.22 -15.11 21.08
N PRO A 510 36.23 -14.27 21.38
CA PRO A 510 36.78 -14.14 22.73
C PRO A 510 35.79 -13.42 23.65
N LYS A 511 36.09 -13.37 24.95
CA LYS A 511 35.32 -12.55 25.90
C LYS A 511 35.45 -11.08 25.53
N ILE A 512 34.31 -10.39 25.50
CA ILE A 512 34.22 -8.96 25.15
C ILE A 512 33.61 -8.22 26.33
N ALA A 513 34.04 -6.98 26.57
CA ALA A 513 33.47 -6.09 27.57
C ALA A 513 32.09 -5.55 27.11
N ASN A 514 31.13 -6.44 26.87
CA ASN A 514 29.79 -6.07 26.39
C ASN A 514 29.06 -5.13 27.35
N LEU A 515 29.15 -5.36 28.65
CA LEU A 515 28.44 -4.58 29.66
C LEU A 515 29.09 -3.24 30.00
N ALA A 516 30.31 -2.98 29.53
CA ALA A 516 31.01 -1.71 29.73
C ALA A 516 30.49 -0.59 28.80
N VAL A 517 29.74 -0.95 27.75
CA VAL A 517 29.14 0.01 26.82
C VAL A 517 27.61 0.02 26.97
N PRO A 518 26.96 1.18 26.75
CA PRO A 518 25.50 1.27 26.73
C PRO A 518 24.85 0.31 25.72
N ASN A 519 23.59 -0.05 25.94
CA ASN A 519 22.77 -0.80 24.99
C ASN A 519 21.59 0.05 24.53
N GLU A 520 21.62 0.57 23.31
CA GLU A 520 20.56 1.38 22.72
C GLU A 520 19.82 0.63 21.62
N ASP A 521 20.54 -0.14 20.80
CA ASP A 521 19.99 -0.80 19.60
C ASP A 521 19.98 -2.34 19.62
N ALA A 522 20.38 -2.96 20.74
CA ALA A 522 20.50 -4.42 20.89
C ALA A 522 19.63 -5.00 22.02
N ARG A 523 18.39 -4.50 22.18
CA ARG A 523 17.48 -4.86 23.30
C ARG A 523 16.47 -5.98 23.00
N ALA A 524 15.98 -6.08 21.76
CA ALA A 524 14.94 -7.04 21.37
C ALA A 524 15.55 -8.31 20.73
N VAL A 525 16.29 -9.08 21.52
CA VAL A 525 16.91 -10.32 21.05
C VAL A 525 16.01 -11.53 21.32
N ASP A 526 15.64 -12.22 20.26
CA ASP A 526 14.87 -13.46 20.34
C ASP A 526 15.44 -14.48 19.34
N LEU A 527 15.51 -15.75 19.73
CA LEU A 527 15.99 -16.79 18.83
C LEU A 527 14.94 -17.14 17.77
N GLU A 528 15.32 -17.03 16.51
CA GLU A 528 14.49 -17.29 15.33
C GLU A 528 15.24 -18.13 14.29
N ASP A 529 14.50 -18.65 13.29
CA ASP A 529 15.10 -19.28 12.10
C ASP A 529 16.02 -18.31 11.34
N SER A 530 15.68 -17.01 11.35
CA SER A 530 16.38 -15.95 10.63
C SER A 530 17.77 -15.63 11.18
N ASN A 531 17.96 -15.69 12.51
CA ASN A 531 19.20 -15.31 13.18
C ASN A 531 20.00 -16.50 13.73
N LEU A 532 19.48 -17.73 13.67
CA LEU A 532 20.13 -18.94 14.21
C LEU A 532 21.61 -19.06 13.80
N PHE A 533 21.92 -18.78 12.53
CA PHE A 533 23.26 -18.85 11.92
C PHE A 533 23.93 -17.48 11.70
N ALA A 534 23.37 -16.39 12.25
CA ALA A 534 23.97 -15.06 12.13
C ALA A 534 25.25 -14.97 12.98
N LEU A 535 26.33 -14.39 12.46
CA LEU A 535 27.60 -14.27 13.19
C LEU A 535 27.42 -13.61 14.57
N ASN A 536 26.61 -12.55 14.61
CA ASN A 536 26.08 -11.95 15.82
C ASN A 536 24.54 -12.09 15.83
N ARG A 537 23.96 -12.55 16.94
CA ARG A 537 22.49 -12.73 17.08
C ARG A 537 21.78 -11.51 17.66
N PHE A 538 22.52 -10.59 18.25
CA PHE A 538 21.95 -9.33 18.70
C PHE A 538 21.61 -8.45 17.49
N PRO A 539 20.45 -7.76 17.50
CA PRO A 539 20.22 -6.67 16.57
C PRO A 539 21.14 -5.50 16.89
N GLY A 540 21.31 -4.58 15.94
CA GLY A 540 22.13 -3.39 16.15
C GLY A 540 23.62 -3.70 16.30
N TYR A 541 24.33 -2.84 17.05
CA TYR A 541 25.79 -2.88 17.16
C TYR A 541 26.31 -2.83 18.61
N ASP A 542 25.44 -2.60 19.59
CA ASP A 542 25.85 -2.40 20.99
C ASP A 542 26.18 -3.68 21.76
N ARG A 543 25.61 -4.82 21.34
CA ARG A 543 25.91 -6.12 21.92
C ARG A 543 26.45 -7.06 20.85
N PHE A 544 27.48 -7.81 21.19
CA PHE A 544 28.10 -8.80 20.32
C PHE A 544 28.25 -10.12 21.07
N GLU A 545 27.81 -11.22 20.46
CA GLU A 545 27.95 -12.55 21.06
C GLU A 545 29.44 -12.91 21.25
N ASP A 546 29.86 -12.98 22.51
CA ASP A 546 31.27 -13.13 22.91
C ASP A 546 31.61 -14.58 23.26
N SER A 547 31.00 -15.53 22.54
CA SER A 547 31.05 -16.96 22.84
C SER A 547 31.56 -17.81 21.67
N SER A 548 32.02 -19.01 21.99
CA SER A 548 32.26 -20.06 20.99
C SER A 548 31.08 -21.02 20.97
N ARG A 549 30.57 -21.32 19.77
CA ARG A 549 29.35 -22.11 19.58
C ARG A 549 29.40 -22.95 18.30
N ALA A 550 28.65 -24.04 18.32
CA ALA A 550 28.34 -24.86 17.16
C ALA A 550 26.82 -24.78 16.90
N THR A 551 26.43 -24.30 15.73
CA THR A 551 25.05 -24.24 15.28
C THR A 551 24.83 -25.31 14.22
N TYR A 552 23.72 -26.04 14.28
CA TYR A 552 23.38 -27.05 13.30
C TYR A 552 21.91 -27.00 12.96
N GLY A 553 21.58 -27.40 11.74
CA GLY A 553 20.21 -27.43 11.26
C GLY A 553 20.09 -28.11 9.91
N VAL A 554 18.85 -28.32 9.49
CA VAL A 554 18.52 -28.94 8.22
C VAL A 554 17.47 -28.07 7.54
N GLN A 555 17.69 -27.76 6.27
CA GLN A 555 16.69 -27.17 5.40
C GLN A 555 16.23 -28.21 4.37
N TRP A 556 14.93 -28.33 4.12
CA TRP A 556 14.36 -29.18 3.09
C TRP A 556 13.43 -28.37 2.21
N ASN A 557 13.79 -28.25 0.93
CA ASN A 557 12.98 -27.61 -0.10
C ASN A 557 12.42 -28.69 -1.03
N VAL A 558 11.13 -28.62 -1.34
CA VAL A 558 10.43 -29.53 -2.25
C VAL A 558 9.61 -28.70 -3.22
N ASP A 559 9.81 -28.95 -4.51
CA ASP A 559 9.07 -28.31 -5.60
C ASP A 559 8.41 -29.41 -6.44
N LEU A 560 7.09 -29.53 -6.30
CA LEU A 560 6.23 -30.42 -7.09
C LEU A 560 5.32 -29.59 -8.00
N PRO A 561 4.73 -30.16 -9.06
CA PRO A 561 3.75 -29.46 -9.88
C PRO A 561 2.61 -28.80 -9.08
N GLY A 562 2.70 -27.49 -8.89
CA GLY A 562 1.73 -26.69 -8.13
C GLY A 562 1.85 -26.75 -6.60
N VAL A 563 2.87 -27.39 -6.03
CA VAL A 563 3.16 -27.40 -4.58
C VAL A 563 4.61 -26.97 -4.35
N ALA A 564 4.82 -25.93 -3.56
CA ALA A 564 6.14 -25.58 -3.06
C ALA A 564 6.14 -25.69 -1.54
N PHE A 565 7.09 -26.45 -0.99
CA PHE A 565 7.27 -26.65 0.44
C PHE A 565 8.72 -26.35 0.83
N SER A 566 8.90 -25.62 1.91
CA SER A 566 10.22 -25.33 2.49
C SER A 566 10.13 -25.45 3.99
N THR A 567 11.03 -26.20 4.61
CA THR A 567 11.15 -26.23 6.07
C THR A 567 12.59 -26.10 6.49
N VAL A 568 12.84 -25.38 7.58
CA VAL A 568 14.13 -25.28 8.24
C VAL A 568 13.93 -25.55 9.72
N VAL A 569 14.79 -26.38 10.30
CA VAL A 569 14.83 -26.66 11.73
C VAL A 569 16.28 -26.64 12.17
N GLY A 570 16.56 -26.02 13.31
CA GLY A 570 17.91 -26.02 13.84
C GLY A 570 18.01 -25.60 15.30
N GLN A 571 19.22 -25.76 15.82
CA GLN A 571 19.58 -25.53 17.20
C GLN A 571 21.04 -25.11 17.30
N SER A 572 21.42 -24.52 18.42
CA SER A 572 22.77 -24.09 18.73
C SER A 572 23.26 -24.69 20.04
N TYR A 573 24.55 -24.96 20.10
CA TYR A 573 25.26 -25.41 21.28
C TYR A 573 26.44 -24.49 21.58
N ARG A 574 26.45 -23.85 22.75
CA ARG A 574 27.56 -23.03 23.24
C ARG A 574 28.65 -23.94 23.82
N LEU A 575 29.82 -23.87 23.20
CA LEU A 575 31.02 -24.59 23.61
C LEU A 575 31.65 -23.96 24.87
N SER A 576 31.46 -22.66 25.07
CA SER A 576 31.92 -21.92 26.25
C SER A 576 31.04 -22.18 27.49
N GLU A 577 31.67 -22.36 28.65
CA GLU A 577 31.00 -22.52 29.96
C GLU A 577 30.76 -21.19 30.68
N ARG A 578 31.24 -20.08 30.11
CA ARG A 578 31.01 -18.73 30.65
C ARG A 578 29.51 -18.42 30.74
N GLU A 579 29.17 -17.60 31.72
CA GLU A 579 27.84 -17.01 31.87
C GLU A 579 27.44 -16.26 30.59
N SER A 580 26.17 -16.37 30.26
CA SER A 580 25.59 -15.76 29.06
C SER A 580 25.37 -14.27 29.25
N ILE A 581 25.58 -13.49 28.20
CA ILE A 581 25.09 -12.10 28.12
C ILE A 581 23.61 -12.01 27.71
N PHE A 582 23.03 -13.11 27.22
CA PHE A 582 21.60 -13.19 26.91
C PHE A 582 20.79 -13.43 28.19
N PHE A 583 19.71 -12.67 28.36
CA PHE A 583 18.74 -12.91 29.44
C PHE A 583 18.01 -14.24 29.28
N ASP A 584 17.57 -14.80 30.40
CA ASP A 584 16.69 -15.96 30.41
C ASP A 584 15.39 -15.66 29.68
N GLY A 585 14.96 -16.60 28.84
CA GLY A 585 13.75 -16.45 28.01
C GLY A 585 13.99 -16.12 26.53
N THR A 586 15.20 -15.67 26.18
CA THR A 586 15.64 -15.42 24.79
C THR A 586 15.87 -16.70 23.96
N GLY A 587 15.84 -17.87 24.61
CA GLY A 587 16.20 -19.17 24.01
C GLY A 587 17.71 -19.36 23.82
N LEU A 588 18.54 -18.44 24.32
CA LEU A 588 20.01 -18.40 24.12
C LEU A 588 20.82 -18.35 25.42
N SER A 589 20.19 -18.19 26.59
CA SER A 589 20.92 -18.03 27.86
C SER A 589 21.68 -19.30 28.26
N ASN A 590 21.11 -20.47 27.99
CA ASN A 590 21.68 -21.77 28.31
C ASN A 590 22.76 -22.24 27.30
N ARG A 591 23.46 -23.33 27.64
CA ARG A 591 24.45 -23.94 26.72
C ARG A 591 23.80 -24.49 25.46
N VAL A 592 22.69 -25.20 25.61
CA VAL A 592 21.88 -25.61 24.47
C VAL A 592 20.83 -24.52 24.25
N SER A 593 20.61 -24.11 23.00
CA SER A 593 19.54 -23.18 22.66
C SER A 593 18.21 -23.90 22.55
N ASP A 594 17.13 -23.14 22.51
CA ASP A 594 15.83 -23.65 22.07
C ASP A 594 15.90 -24.15 20.63
N ILE A 595 14.95 -25.01 20.26
CA ILE A 595 14.78 -25.50 18.89
C ILE A 595 13.93 -24.48 18.14
N VAL A 596 14.43 -24.00 17.01
CA VAL A 596 13.66 -23.09 16.14
C VAL A 596 13.41 -23.72 14.79
N GLY A 597 12.29 -23.35 14.19
CA GLY A 597 12.00 -23.74 12.83
C GLY A 597 10.96 -22.89 12.15
N ARG A 598 10.97 -22.99 10.84
CA ARG A 598 10.03 -22.34 9.94
C ARG A 598 9.60 -23.33 8.87
N THR A 599 8.31 -23.34 8.58
CA THR A 599 7.73 -24.14 7.50
C THR A 599 6.84 -23.26 6.63
N ASP A 600 7.11 -23.26 5.34
CA ASP A 600 6.33 -22.60 4.30
C ASP A 600 5.73 -23.65 3.37
N LEU A 601 4.44 -23.52 3.08
CA LEU A 601 3.72 -24.34 2.12
C LEU A 601 2.90 -23.44 1.20
N ARG A 602 3.08 -23.60 -0.10
CA ARG A 602 2.27 -22.97 -1.13
C ARG A 602 1.65 -24.03 -2.02
N PHE A 603 0.35 -23.95 -2.21
CA PHE A 603 -0.36 -24.77 -3.20
C PHE A 603 -1.00 -23.85 -4.23
N ARG A 604 -0.37 -23.77 -5.40
CA ARG A 604 -0.73 -22.86 -6.49
C ARG A 604 -0.91 -21.43 -5.95
N ASP A 605 -1.88 -20.70 -6.49
CA ASP A 605 -2.32 -19.41 -5.98
C ASP A 605 -3.48 -19.54 -4.97
N PHE A 606 -3.70 -20.74 -4.41
CA PHE A 606 -4.90 -21.04 -3.59
C PHE A 606 -4.60 -21.21 -2.09
N VAL A 607 -3.45 -21.79 -1.73
CA VAL A 607 -3.04 -21.92 -0.32
C VAL A 607 -1.68 -21.29 -0.13
N SER A 608 -1.56 -20.44 0.89
CA SER A 608 -0.27 -19.99 1.43
C SER A 608 -0.30 -20.22 2.93
N PHE A 609 0.65 -20.99 3.44
CA PHE A 609 0.80 -21.30 4.85
C PHE A 609 2.23 -21.07 5.29
N THR A 610 2.40 -20.40 6.43
CA THR A 610 3.68 -20.16 7.08
C THR A 610 3.52 -20.44 8.56
N HIS A 611 4.40 -21.27 9.10
CA HIS A 611 4.46 -21.57 10.53
C HIS A 611 5.88 -21.36 11.03
N ARG A 612 6.06 -20.51 12.04
CA ARG A 612 7.34 -20.32 12.75
C ARG A 612 7.15 -20.69 14.19
N TYR A 613 8.14 -21.36 14.76
CA TYR A 613 8.06 -21.82 16.13
C TYR A 613 9.41 -21.80 16.83
N ARG A 614 9.33 -21.66 18.17
CA ARG A 614 10.43 -21.89 19.09
C ARG A 614 9.97 -22.81 20.22
N LEU A 615 10.67 -23.92 20.40
CA LEU A 615 10.39 -24.92 21.42
C LEU A 615 11.51 -24.91 22.45
N ASP A 616 11.11 -24.86 23.71
CA ASP A 616 12.02 -25.01 24.86
C ASP A 616 12.82 -26.31 24.75
N LYS A 617 14.13 -26.22 24.94
CA LYS A 617 15.03 -27.38 24.80
C LYS A 617 14.81 -28.51 25.81
N ASP A 618 14.26 -28.24 26.99
CA ASP A 618 14.17 -29.22 28.07
C ASP A 618 12.81 -29.93 28.05
N GLY A 619 11.73 -29.19 27.77
CA GLY A 619 10.35 -29.70 27.83
C GLY A 619 9.54 -29.58 26.54
N LEU A 620 10.13 -29.05 25.46
CA LEU A 620 9.44 -28.73 24.19
C LEU A 620 8.23 -27.80 24.37
N ALA A 621 8.21 -27.03 25.46
CA ALA A 621 7.20 -26.01 25.69
C ALA A 621 7.25 -24.97 24.57
N VAL A 622 6.09 -24.62 24.03
CA VAL A 622 5.98 -23.65 22.94
C VAL A 622 6.24 -22.25 23.50
N ARG A 623 7.43 -21.71 23.20
CA ARG A 623 7.84 -20.35 23.58
C ARG A 623 7.41 -19.33 22.54
N ARG A 624 7.40 -19.74 21.27
CA ARG A 624 6.90 -18.93 20.16
C ARG A 624 6.13 -19.79 19.18
N ASN A 625 5.01 -19.28 18.70
CA ASN A 625 4.21 -19.92 17.66
C ASN A 625 3.54 -18.84 16.81
N GLU A 626 3.94 -18.75 15.55
CA GLU A 626 3.36 -17.88 14.56
C GLU A 626 2.79 -18.73 13.45
N VAL A 627 1.50 -18.62 13.19
CA VAL A 627 0.83 -19.25 12.06
C VAL A 627 0.24 -18.15 11.19
N ASP A 628 0.48 -18.24 9.89
CA ASP A 628 -0.16 -17.42 8.87
C ASP A 628 -0.67 -18.31 7.75
N ALA A 629 -1.98 -18.32 7.55
CA ALA A 629 -2.66 -19.15 6.57
C ALA A 629 -3.59 -18.29 5.72
N THR A 630 -3.50 -18.43 4.40
CA THR A 630 -4.46 -17.91 3.43
C THR A 630 -4.96 -19.07 2.59
N ILE A 631 -6.27 -19.23 2.49
CA ILE A 631 -6.94 -20.27 1.70
C ILE A 631 -7.99 -19.61 0.82
N GLY A 632 -7.90 -19.77 -0.49
CA GLY A 632 -8.85 -19.25 -1.46
C GLY A 632 -8.20 -18.59 -2.67
N SER A 633 -9.05 -18.05 -3.54
CA SER A 633 -8.64 -17.28 -4.72
C SER A 633 -8.49 -15.79 -4.40
N ARG A 634 -8.05 -15.00 -5.38
CA ARG A 634 -8.02 -13.52 -5.27
C ARG A 634 -9.38 -12.89 -4.98
N ALA A 635 -10.48 -13.53 -5.40
CA ALA A 635 -11.84 -13.01 -5.23
C ALA A 635 -12.50 -13.48 -3.94
N THR A 636 -12.22 -14.72 -3.53
CA THR A 636 -12.81 -15.34 -2.34
C THR A 636 -11.74 -16.07 -1.55
N TYR A 637 -11.47 -15.62 -0.33
CA TYR A 637 -10.42 -16.16 0.52
C TYR A 637 -10.74 -16.00 2.00
N VAL A 638 -10.11 -16.85 2.81
CA VAL A 638 -10.02 -16.74 4.26
C VAL A 638 -8.56 -16.63 4.64
N GLN A 639 -8.28 -15.76 5.60
CA GLN A 639 -6.99 -15.55 6.23
C GLN A 639 -7.14 -15.84 7.72
N ALA A 640 -6.25 -16.67 8.25
CA ALA A 640 -6.12 -16.92 9.66
C ALA A 640 -4.66 -16.67 10.04
N GLY A 641 -4.45 -15.86 11.08
CA GLY A 641 -3.16 -15.68 11.69
C GLY A 641 -3.26 -15.90 13.19
N TYR A 642 -2.21 -16.44 13.77
CA TYR A 642 -2.09 -16.67 15.19
C TYR A 642 -0.66 -16.34 15.59
N ILE A 643 -0.51 -15.66 16.71
CA ILE A 643 0.79 -15.39 17.29
C ILE A 643 0.72 -15.64 18.77
N ARG A 644 1.67 -16.42 19.28
CA ARG A 644 1.95 -16.58 20.70
C ARG A 644 3.42 -16.26 20.93
N LEU A 645 3.66 -15.24 21.74
CA LEU A 645 4.97 -14.85 22.22
C LEU A 645 4.99 -15.05 23.73
N ASN A 646 5.73 -16.06 24.18
CA ASN A 646 6.02 -16.33 25.59
C ASN A 646 7.54 -16.35 25.72
N ARG A 647 8.12 -15.16 25.86
CA ARG A 647 9.56 -15.02 26.09
C ARG A 647 9.89 -15.32 27.54
N ASN A 648 8.98 -15.12 28.49
CA ASN A 648 9.26 -15.32 29.92
C ASN A 648 10.47 -14.48 30.39
N ILE A 649 10.60 -13.28 29.83
CA ILE A 649 11.59 -12.26 30.22
C ILE A 649 10.93 -11.33 31.22
N MET A 650 11.65 -10.92 32.26
CA MET A 650 11.11 -10.00 33.27
C MET A 650 10.66 -8.68 32.61
N PRO A 651 9.43 -8.18 32.88
CA PRO A 651 8.93 -6.93 32.29
C PRO A 651 9.81 -5.69 32.57
N ALA A 652 10.65 -5.74 33.59
CA ALA A 652 11.60 -4.67 33.91
C ALA A 652 12.79 -4.56 32.94
N ILE A 653 13.01 -5.58 32.08
CA ILE A 653 14.19 -5.70 31.21
C ILE A 653 13.83 -5.42 29.73
N GLU A 654 12.60 -5.68 29.31
CA GLU A 654 12.21 -5.56 27.90
C GLU A 654 10.90 -4.78 27.71
N ASP A 655 10.90 -3.83 26.77
CA ASP A 655 9.75 -2.94 26.50
C ASP A 655 8.56 -3.66 25.82
N LEU A 656 8.80 -4.83 25.26
CA LEU A 656 7.79 -5.64 24.60
C LEU A 656 7.22 -6.60 25.63
N GLN A 657 5.90 -6.69 25.72
CA GLN A 657 5.21 -7.66 26.57
C GLN A 657 4.91 -8.95 25.80
N ASP A 658 4.86 -10.06 26.54
CA ASP A 658 4.39 -11.33 26.02
C ASP A 658 2.90 -11.23 25.66
N ARG A 659 2.51 -11.91 24.57
CA ARG A 659 1.21 -11.70 23.97
C ARG A 659 0.75 -12.91 23.16
N GLU A 660 -0.54 -13.18 23.22
CA GLU A 660 -1.21 -14.16 22.37
C GLU A 660 -2.33 -13.45 21.59
N GLU A 661 -2.32 -13.52 20.26
CA GLU A 661 -3.35 -12.89 19.41
C GLU A 661 -3.82 -13.85 18.32
N ALA A 662 -5.11 -13.79 18.04
CA ALA A 662 -5.71 -14.41 16.86
C ALA A 662 -6.27 -13.34 15.92
N ARG A 663 -5.93 -13.46 14.64
CA ARG A 663 -6.47 -12.65 13.56
C ARG A 663 -7.20 -13.53 12.57
N VAL A 664 -8.44 -13.19 12.25
CA VAL A 664 -9.20 -13.87 11.20
C VAL A 664 -9.74 -12.81 10.26
N ALA A 665 -9.56 -13.00 8.96
CA ALA A 665 -10.16 -12.16 7.95
C ALA A 665 -10.71 -13.01 6.81
N GLY A 666 -11.71 -12.52 6.11
CA GLY A 666 -12.26 -13.22 4.96
C GLY A 666 -12.92 -12.26 4.00
N ARG A 667 -12.89 -12.61 2.72
CA ARG A 667 -13.63 -11.96 1.65
C ARG A 667 -14.34 -13.04 0.84
N VAL A 668 -15.60 -12.82 0.54
CA VAL A 668 -16.40 -13.70 -0.31
C VAL A 668 -17.02 -12.87 -1.42
N GLN A 669 -16.79 -13.29 -2.67
CA GLN A 669 -17.45 -12.75 -3.84
C GLN A 669 -18.83 -13.42 -3.97
N ILE A 670 -19.89 -12.72 -3.59
CA ILE A 670 -21.26 -13.25 -3.56
C ILE A 670 -21.87 -13.27 -4.96
N THR A 671 -21.66 -12.19 -5.71
CA THR A 671 -22.09 -12.06 -7.12
C THR A 671 -20.95 -11.50 -7.94
N ARG A 672 -21.11 -11.30 -9.25
CA ARG A 672 -20.07 -10.70 -10.11
C ARG A 672 -19.53 -9.36 -9.58
N PHE A 673 -20.38 -8.56 -8.93
CA PHE A 673 -20.03 -7.20 -8.48
C PHE A 673 -20.14 -7.02 -6.96
N VAL A 674 -20.78 -7.93 -6.23
CA VAL A 674 -20.95 -7.81 -4.77
C VAL A 674 -19.99 -8.72 -4.04
N SER A 675 -19.28 -8.14 -3.08
CA SER A 675 -18.41 -8.84 -2.15
C SER A 675 -18.78 -8.49 -0.71
N ALA A 676 -18.66 -9.46 0.19
CA ALA A 676 -18.66 -9.22 1.63
C ALA A 676 -17.29 -9.52 2.19
N PHE A 677 -16.90 -8.79 3.23
CA PHE A 677 -15.66 -9.05 3.95
C PHE A 677 -15.86 -8.84 5.44
N ALA A 678 -15.12 -9.62 6.23
CA ALA A 678 -15.09 -9.51 7.67
C ALA A 678 -13.66 -9.66 8.18
N SER A 679 -13.36 -9.04 9.32
CA SER A 679 -12.12 -9.31 10.04
C SER A 679 -12.31 -9.16 11.55
N ALA A 680 -11.63 -9.99 12.32
CA ALA A 680 -11.56 -9.93 13.76
C ALA A 680 -10.10 -9.99 14.22
N LEU A 681 -9.76 -9.14 15.18
CA LEU A 681 -8.53 -9.21 15.96
C LEU A 681 -8.93 -9.44 17.42
N ILE A 682 -8.41 -10.50 18.00
CA ILE A 682 -8.73 -10.95 19.35
C ILE A 682 -7.42 -11.12 20.10
N ASP A 683 -7.33 -10.49 21.27
CA ASP A 683 -6.27 -10.71 22.23
C ASP A 683 -6.65 -11.93 23.09
N LEU A 684 -5.77 -12.92 23.12
CA LEU A 684 -5.92 -14.16 23.86
C LEU A 684 -5.01 -14.21 25.09
N THR A 685 -4.30 -13.12 25.37
CA THR A 685 -3.32 -13.00 26.45
C THR A 685 -4.02 -13.08 27.81
N ASN A 686 -3.65 -14.07 28.62
CA ASN A 686 -4.08 -14.15 30.01
C ASN A 686 -2.87 -14.18 30.95
N ARG A 687 -3.12 -14.42 32.24
CA ARG A 687 -2.09 -14.47 33.29
C ARG A 687 -0.96 -15.49 33.08
N ASN A 688 -1.17 -16.51 32.23
CA ASN A 688 -0.13 -17.47 31.91
C ASN A 688 0.91 -16.90 30.94
N GLU A 689 0.49 -16.00 30.05
CA GLU A 689 1.36 -15.32 29.08
C GLU A 689 1.92 -14.02 29.65
N ASP A 690 1.08 -13.19 30.28
CA ASP A 690 1.49 -11.97 30.97
C ASP A 690 0.87 -11.94 32.37
N VAL A 691 1.70 -12.02 33.40
CA VAL A 691 1.28 -11.99 34.81
C VAL A 691 0.52 -10.70 35.18
N LEU A 692 0.71 -9.62 34.43
CA LEU A 692 0.01 -8.35 34.60
C LEU A 692 -1.35 -8.32 33.88
N SER A 693 -1.64 -9.33 33.03
CA SER A 693 -2.92 -9.40 32.32
C SER A 693 -4.09 -9.60 33.30
N LEU A 694 -5.14 -8.81 33.08
CA LEU A 694 -6.41 -8.92 33.77
C LEU A 694 -7.46 -9.70 32.96
N SER A 695 -7.14 -10.07 31.71
CA SER A 695 -8.04 -10.82 30.82
C SER A 695 -8.04 -12.32 31.17
N ASP A 696 -9.17 -12.98 30.87
CA ASP A 696 -9.32 -14.43 30.92
C ASP A 696 -8.82 -15.14 29.65
N GLY A 697 -8.28 -14.39 28.69
CA GLY A 697 -7.71 -14.90 27.44
C GLY A 697 -8.68 -14.89 26.27
N PHE A 698 -9.72 -14.05 26.31
CA PHE A 698 -10.54 -13.73 25.15
C PHE A 698 -11.04 -12.27 25.21
N ASP A 699 -10.20 -11.34 24.80
CA ASP A 699 -10.53 -9.92 24.70
C ASP A 699 -10.59 -9.50 23.23
N PRO A 700 -11.78 -9.30 22.65
CA PRO A 700 -11.90 -8.73 21.31
C PRO A 700 -11.22 -7.36 21.27
N VAL A 701 -10.32 -7.14 20.31
CA VAL A 701 -9.67 -5.82 20.11
C VAL A 701 -10.44 -5.03 19.07
N ARG A 702 -10.75 -5.68 17.93
CA ARG A 702 -11.45 -5.06 16.81
C ARG A 702 -12.24 -6.05 15.99
N HIS A 703 -13.42 -5.62 15.55
CA HIS A 703 -14.17 -6.28 14.49
C HIS A 703 -14.44 -5.32 13.33
N ARG A 704 -14.49 -5.87 12.12
CA ARG A 704 -14.87 -5.18 10.90
C ARG A 704 -15.79 -6.08 10.09
N LEU A 705 -16.87 -5.53 9.58
CA LEU A 705 -17.75 -6.17 8.61
C LEU A 705 -18.04 -5.16 7.51
N GLY A 706 -18.08 -5.59 6.27
CA GLY A 706 -18.49 -4.72 5.19
C GLY A 706 -19.03 -5.47 3.99
N VAL A 707 -19.80 -4.74 3.20
CA VAL A 707 -20.30 -5.15 1.90
C VAL A 707 -19.89 -4.09 0.89
N GLN A 708 -19.39 -4.53 -0.26
CA GLN A 708 -18.91 -3.67 -1.32
C GLN A 708 -19.46 -4.16 -2.66
N TYR A 709 -20.12 -3.25 -3.36
CA TYR A 709 -20.44 -3.34 -4.78
C TYR A 709 -19.33 -2.67 -5.58
N GLU A 710 -18.80 -3.36 -6.58
CA GLU A 710 -17.79 -2.83 -7.50
C GLU A 710 -18.04 -3.36 -8.90
N ASP A 711 -18.27 -2.45 -9.84
CA ASP A 711 -18.33 -2.73 -11.27
C ASP A 711 -17.32 -1.90 -12.06
N ASP A 712 -17.53 -1.72 -13.36
CA ASP A 712 -16.65 -0.98 -14.26
C ASP A 712 -16.57 0.53 -13.98
N CYS A 713 -17.56 1.12 -13.29
CA CYS A 713 -17.68 2.57 -13.15
C CYS A 713 -18.02 3.08 -11.73
N LEU A 714 -18.35 2.18 -10.80
CA LEU A 714 -18.81 2.47 -9.45
C LEU A 714 -18.17 1.52 -8.44
N ARG A 715 -17.61 2.10 -7.37
CA ARG A 715 -17.35 1.38 -6.12
C ARG A 715 -18.19 1.99 -5.01
N LEU A 716 -19.08 1.20 -4.43
CA LEU A 716 -19.95 1.58 -3.32
C LEU A 716 -19.84 0.55 -2.21
N GLY A 717 -19.61 0.97 -0.98
CA GLY A 717 -19.54 0.02 0.13
C GLY A 717 -19.86 0.64 1.47
N VAL A 718 -20.35 -0.20 2.38
CA VAL A 718 -20.55 0.16 3.78
C VAL A 718 -19.66 -0.75 4.63
N THR A 719 -18.88 -0.14 5.51
CA THR A 719 -18.06 -0.84 6.50
C THR A 719 -18.51 -0.44 7.89
N TRP A 720 -18.85 -1.42 8.71
CA TRP A 720 -18.92 -1.28 10.16
C TRP A 720 -17.60 -1.72 10.78
N ARG A 721 -17.10 -0.94 11.75
CA ARG A 721 -15.96 -1.30 12.58
C ARG A 721 -16.29 -1.03 14.04
N ARG A 722 -15.99 -2.00 14.91
CA ARG A 722 -16.06 -1.83 16.36
C ARG A 722 -14.68 -1.97 16.97
N ASP A 723 -14.25 -0.94 17.69
CA ASP A 723 -13.08 -0.97 18.55
C ASP A 723 -13.56 -1.21 19.99
N TYR A 724 -12.89 -2.09 20.74
CA TYR A 724 -13.33 -2.52 22.08
C TYR A 724 -12.49 -1.92 23.22
N GLN A 725 -11.31 -1.40 22.91
CA GLN A 725 -10.41 -0.81 23.89
C GLN A 725 -10.33 0.70 23.70
N ASP A 726 -10.26 1.41 24.82
CA ASP A 726 -9.99 2.84 24.86
C ASP A 726 -8.49 3.09 24.70
N THR A 727 -8.13 4.22 24.08
CA THR A 727 -6.74 4.72 24.09
C THR A 727 -6.76 6.24 24.11
N GLY A 728 -6.66 6.81 25.31
CA GLY A 728 -6.81 8.25 25.52
C GLY A 728 -8.15 8.74 24.96
N ASP A 729 -8.13 9.78 24.11
CA ASP A 729 -9.34 10.35 23.50
C ASP A 729 -10.01 9.45 22.44
N ALA A 730 -9.38 8.34 22.03
CA ALA A 730 -10.01 7.37 21.15
C ALA A 730 -10.77 6.34 22.00
N ARG A 731 -12.09 6.44 22.01
CA ARG A 731 -12.97 5.54 22.76
C ARG A 731 -13.35 4.30 21.96
N ALA A 732 -13.56 3.20 22.68
CA ALA A 732 -14.27 2.03 22.22
C ALA A 732 -15.64 2.43 21.70
N GLY A 733 -16.08 1.78 20.63
CA GLY A 733 -17.35 2.13 20.01
C GLY A 733 -17.47 1.66 18.57
N ASN A 734 -18.64 1.93 18.00
CA ASN A 734 -18.96 1.63 16.62
C ASN A 734 -18.58 2.81 15.72
N SER A 735 -18.04 2.48 14.56
CA SER A 735 -17.82 3.41 13.46
C SER A 735 -18.37 2.82 12.17
N PHE A 736 -18.90 3.69 11.32
CA PHE A 736 -19.42 3.33 10.01
C PHE A 736 -18.72 4.16 8.95
N LEU A 737 -18.37 3.56 7.83
CA LEU A 737 -17.74 4.22 6.69
C LEU A 737 -18.54 3.89 5.44
N LEU A 738 -18.98 4.93 4.74
CA LEU A 738 -19.55 4.83 3.40
C LEU A 738 -18.45 5.14 2.38
N THR A 739 -18.05 4.14 1.60
CA THR A 739 -17.11 4.30 0.50
C THR A 739 -17.89 4.57 -0.79
N LEU A 740 -17.55 5.65 -1.48
CA LEU A 740 -18.08 5.98 -2.80
C LEU A 740 -16.90 6.40 -3.70
N ALA A 741 -16.72 5.70 -4.82
CA ALA A 741 -15.84 6.13 -5.90
C ALA A 741 -16.56 5.98 -7.23
N LEU A 742 -16.48 7.04 -8.04
CA LEU A 742 -17.12 7.14 -9.35
C LEU A 742 -16.03 7.35 -10.39
N THR A 743 -15.96 6.49 -11.40
CA THR A 743 -15.03 6.67 -12.53
C THR A 743 -15.26 8.03 -13.18
N ASN A 744 -14.22 8.77 -13.55
CA ASN A 744 -14.30 10.14 -14.10
C ASN A 744 -14.89 11.22 -13.16
N LEU A 745 -15.31 10.87 -11.93
CA LEU A 745 -15.86 11.79 -10.91
C LEU A 745 -15.25 11.55 -9.52
N GLY A 746 -14.05 10.98 -9.47
CA GLY A 746 -13.47 10.46 -8.23
C GLY A 746 -12.00 10.11 -8.36
N ARG A 747 -11.44 9.75 -7.20
CA ARG A 747 -10.02 9.62 -6.83
C ARG A 747 -9.02 9.22 -7.91
#